data_AF-A0A1A6FJR6-F1
#
_entry.id   AF-A0A1A6FJR6-F1
#
_cell.length_a   1.000
_cell.length_b   1.000
_cell.length_c   1.000
_cell.angle_alpha   90.00
_cell.angle_beta   90.00
_cell.angle_gamma   90.00
#
_symmetry.space_group_name_H-M   'P 1'
#
loop_
_entity.id
_entity.type
_entity.pdbx_description
1 polymer ?
#
loop_
_entity_poly.entity_id
_entity_poly.type
_entity_poly.pdbx_seq_one_letter_code
_entity_poly.pdbx_strand_id
1 'polypeptide(L)'
;MRKRINFSANMEALADDENALQGYVQEYGDNLVSDFLQPSGARGFAGLAVTRKTSTVVSVAPGRYYDSAGRMYGLDQASEIDITAYLPSVSPRIVAIVCYGQTQDANSVVRDFINPATEEATPRQVYLEQHRQVVLTVVAGTEAASPVNPVIGSTYLGVAYVRLTPAGVVAQSSISMIVADEIESLDDAFGRIASLESWKKSVNTSVETLRTEIASISSALKGLANVDGLSELARELARLREEIGLPDAYTMSHADVYLTASESDTANVAWLAKVEEGVRFADANRNEQQIALLSSIDPAVTITPGGLMLPKYSEIISLSIGDSAKERDLDLPIAQFQMTTISGDVLTLSRLRQRYGEEFLVCTNGRYWKTGEFDPVSGVFRKNGETFVADDIKAASLNHRIIRLQRFFEDDWEQDYWKFGATQKSVTGKLLAQTRLATATRWVTGYDLWITDAAATGDVTLLVCEVSDGKPDLSSIYAWVTVAAANLVANGWTHFPLEPFVVTPKSRYAIVVVTAGAHTFKISNNNDYTQGTLFTFVDDDYAIAMPDRDLCFQEYNAKFLSTSTVVNLQPWSLDGGITGIDVLAPCVRGGSAILKWQFKSNNTWYTVGAISGTTPFTGLPALVQARLALTHTQDFAPGVKLAESRVALTRPRTNGVAISNAWTTPAPITTVQITVLLSSYDTTYHSFAAKLLYGASYATEAAAASTSIRTRSDGLKVVTVNFTGLPNLTSYKWKFTFATTNALKPFVIEETADVAL
;
A
#
# COMPACT_ATOMS: atom_id res chain seq x y z
N MET A 1 33.31 13.11 86.38
CA MET A 1 34.28 14.19 86.66
C MET A 1 35.48 14.04 85.75
N ARG A 2 35.89 15.11 85.06
CA ARG A 2 37.05 15.10 84.14
C ARG A 2 38.39 15.36 84.84
N LYS A 3 38.37 16.13 85.92
CA LYS A 3 39.53 16.46 86.78
C LYS A 3 39.33 15.81 88.15
N ARG A 4 40.41 15.42 88.82
CA ARG A 4 40.40 14.87 90.18
C ARG A 4 41.60 15.38 90.98
N ILE A 5 41.46 15.45 92.29
CA ILE A 5 42.56 15.69 93.22
C ILE A 5 42.98 14.35 93.81
N ASN A 6 44.28 14.07 93.82
CA ASN A 6 44.81 12.83 94.36
C ASN A 6 45.22 13.06 95.82
N PHE A 7 44.44 12.56 96.78
CA PHE A 7 44.84 12.55 98.18
C PHE A 7 45.76 11.36 98.46
N SER A 8 46.92 11.62 99.06
CA SER A 8 47.87 10.60 99.50
C SER A 8 47.78 10.39 101.01
N ALA A 9 48.21 9.22 101.50
CA ALA A 9 48.26 8.95 102.94
C ALA A 9 49.15 9.99 103.65
N ASN A 10 48.66 10.54 104.77
CA ASN A 10 49.31 11.58 105.59
C ASN A 10 49.48 12.96 104.89
N MET A 11 48.76 13.22 103.79
CA MET A 11 48.71 14.54 103.17
C MET A 11 47.73 15.44 103.95
N GLU A 12 48.13 16.69 104.22
CA GLU A 12 47.23 17.72 104.73
C GLU A 12 46.23 18.09 103.63
N ALA A 13 44.94 17.92 103.91
CA ALA A 13 43.88 18.36 103.02
C ALA A 13 43.55 19.82 103.34
N LEU A 14 43.78 20.71 102.37
CA LEU A 14 43.40 22.12 102.50
C LEU A 14 41.93 22.29 102.09
N ALA A 15 41.24 23.28 102.67
CA ALA A 15 39.87 23.61 102.30
C ALA A 15 39.75 23.95 100.78
N ASP A 16 40.82 24.48 100.19
CA ASP A 16 40.89 24.76 98.74
C ASP A 16 40.83 23.49 97.89
N ASP A 17 41.37 22.36 98.37
CA ASP A 17 41.29 21.08 97.66
C ASP A 17 39.85 20.56 97.65
N GLU A 18 39.14 20.66 98.78
CA GLU A 18 37.73 20.25 98.87
C GLU A 18 36.82 21.14 98.02
N ASN A 19 37.06 22.45 98.00
CA ASN A 19 36.34 23.39 97.14
C ASN A 19 36.61 23.16 95.65
N ALA A 20 37.86 22.86 95.28
CA ALA A 20 38.23 22.54 93.90
C ALA A 20 37.59 21.23 93.43
N LEU A 21 37.48 20.22 94.31
CA LEU A 21 36.76 18.98 94.00
C LEU A 21 35.29 19.26 93.64
N GLN A 22 34.59 20.10 94.42
CA GLN A 22 33.22 20.53 94.13
C GLN A 22 33.12 21.28 92.80
N GLY A 23 34.06 22.21 92.54
CA GLY A 23 34.13 22.95 91.29
C GLY A 23 34.30 22.06 90.05
N TYR A 24 35.10 20.98 90.15
CA TYR A 24 35.27 20.02 89.05
C TYR A 24 34.00 19.22 88.73
N VAL A 25 33.17 18.94 89.74
CA VAL A 25 31.86 18.28 89.52
C VAL A 25 30.92 19.23 88.78
N GLN A 26 30.87 20.47 89.24
CA GLN A 26 30.02 21.51 88.67
C GLN A 26 30.39 21.81 87.22
N GLU A 27 31.70 21.98 86.93
CA GLU A 27 32.22 22.16 85.56
C GLU A 27 31.86 20.97 84.65
N TYR A 28 31.92 19.74 85.16
CA TYR A 28 31.54 18.56 84.38
C TYR A 28 30.04 18.54 84.07
N GLY A 29 29.19 18.88 85.04
CA GLY A 29 27.73 18.96 84.85
C GLY A 29 27.33 20.04 83.83
N ASP A 30 27.92 21.23 83.95
CA ASP A 30 27.65 22.35 83.04
C ASP A 30 28.05 22.01 81.59
N ASN A 31 29.21 21.37 81.39
CA ASN A 31 29.67 20.94 80.06
C ASN A 31 28.76 19.86 79.46
N LEU A 32 28.32 18.87 80.26
CA LEU A 32 27.45 17.80 79.78
C LEU A 32 26.12 18.36 79.27
N VAL A 33 25.54 19.34 79.97
CA VAL A 33 24.31 20.01 79.53
C VAL A 33 24.55 20.82 78.26
N SER A 34 25.66 21.55 78.19
CA SER A 34 26.03 22.31 76.98
C SER A 34 26.24 21.44 75.75
N ASP A 35 26.74 20.21 75.88
CA ASP A 35 27.03 19.32 74.75
C ASP A 35 25.78 18.59 74.23
N PHE A 36 24.85 18.21 75.11
CA PHE A 36 23.74 17.31 74.77
C PHE A 36 22.36 17.96 74.69
N LEU A 37 22.12 19.06 75.42
CA LEU A 37 20.77 19.65 75.55
C LEU A 37 20.63 20.99 74.83
N GLN A 38 21.72 21.71 74.57
CA GLN A 38 21.67 23.03 73.93
C GLN A 38 22.58 23.13 72.72
N PRO A 39 22.12 23.69 71.58
CA PRO A 39 23.02 24.22 70.57
C PRO A 39 23.87 25.33 71.21
N SER A 40 25.20 25.28 71.02
CA SER A 40 26.17 26.18 71.66
C SER A 40 25.71 27.65 71.66
N GLY A 41 25.48 28.21 72.85
CA GLY A 41 25.15 29.63 73.04
C GLY A 41 23.66 29.97 73.17
N ALA A 42 22.74 29.01 73.05
CA ALA A 42 21.31 29.23 73.29
C ALA A 42 20.97 29.17 74.79
N ARG A 43 19.97 29.95 75.22
CA ARG A 43 19.36 29.86 76.55
C ARG A 43 18.05 29.12 76.43
N GLY A 44 17.66 28.39 77.46
CA GLY A 44 16.39 27.68 77.44
C GLY A 44 15.89 27.36 78.84
N PHE A 45 14.63 26.96 78.93
CA PHE A 45 14.05 26.46 80.17
C PHE A 45 13.47 25.06 80.00
N ALA A 46 13.33 24.36 81.13
CA ALA A 46 12.57 23.13 81.23
C ALA A 46 11.66 23.23 82.46
N GLY A 47 10.36 22.95 82.30
CA GLY A 47 9.36 23.18 83.34
C GLY A 47 8.96 24.65 83.42
N LEU A 48 8.94 25.23 84.63
CA LEU A 48 8.51 26.63 84.88
C LEU A 48 7.09 26.94 84.36
N ALA A 49 6.19 25.95 84.40
CA ALA A 49 4.83 26.11 83.93
C ALA A 49 4.11 27.23 84.69
N VAL A 50 3.57 28.19 83.95
CA VAL A 50 2.90 29.37 84.50
C VAL A 50 1.39 29.13 84.59
N THR A 51 0.84 29.23 85.79
CA THR A 51 -0.58 28.99 86.06
C THR A 51 -1.20 30.11 86.87
N ARG A 52 -2.48 30.38 86.62
CA ARG A 52 -3.26 31.38 87.34
C ARG A 52 -3.63 30.84 88.73
N LYS A 53 -3.16 31.51 89.79
CA LYS A 53 -3.57 31.20 91.18
C LYS A 53 -4.80 32.01 91.58
N THR A 54 -4.79 33.33 91.34
CA THR A 54 -5.92 34.25 91.55
C THR A 54 -6.01 35.25 90.39
N SER A 55 -6.92 36.24 90.43
CA SER A 55 -6.94 37.32 89.43
C SER A 55 -5.69 38.21 89.47
N THR A 56 -4.98 38.28 90.61
CA THR A 56 -3.82 39.17 90.81
C THR A 56 -2.52 38.44 91.13
N VAL A 57 -2.53 37.10 91.20
CA VAL A 57 -1.35 36.29 91.50
C VAL A 57 -1.21 35.16 90.47
N VAL A 58 -0.01 35.04 89.91
CA VAL A 58 0.38 33.95 89.00
C VAL A 58 1.41 33.07 89.70
N SER A 59 1.25 31.76 89.59
CA SER A 59 2.16 30.76 90.15
C SER A 59 3.04 30.17 89.04
N VAL A 60 4.35 30.15 89.25
CA VAL A 60 5.32 29.49 88.38
C VAL A 60 5.75 28.20 89.06
N ALA A 61 5.55 27.06 88.40
CA ALA A 61 5.92 25.74 88.92
C ALA A 61 7.45 25.58 89.03
N PRO A 62 7.93 24.63 89.86
CA PRO A 62 9.34 24.26 89.87
C PRO A 62 9.89 23.95 88.47
N GLY A 63 11.15 24.28 88.23
CA GLY A 63 11.75 24.13 86.92
C GLY A 63 13.22 24.54 86.90
N ARG A 64 13.79 24.50 85.70
CA ARG A 64 15.22 24.77 85.48
C ARG A 64 15.39 25.80 84.38
N TYR A 65 16.28 26.74 84.60
CA TYR A 65 16.78 27.67 83.59
C TYR A 65 18.21 27.29 83.24
N TYR A 66 18.52 27.31 81.95
CA TYR A 66 19.84 27.00 81.42
C TYR A 66 20.38 28.24 80.72
N ASP A 67 21.52 28.75 81.21
CA ASP A 67 22.19 29.87 80.56
C ASP A 67 22.96 29.45 79.30
N SER A 68 23.45 30.44 78.56
CA SER A 68 24.18 30.22 77.30
C SER A 68 25.53 29.50 77.47
N ALA A 69 25.98 29.27 78.71
CA ALA A 69 27.20 28.55 79.04
C ALA A 69 26.90 27.13 79.59
N GLY A 70 25.65 26.66 79.49
CA GLY A 70 25.21 25.36 79.97
C GLY A 70 25.00 25.29 81.48
N ARG A 71 25.07 26.42 82.21
CA ARG A 71 24.88 26.42 83.66
C ARG A 71 23.40 26.27 83.99
N MET A 72 23.12 25.29 84.84
CA MET A 72 21.77 25.03 85.33
C MET A 72 21.47 25.87 86.59
N TYR A 73 20.33 26.55 86.58
CA TYR A 73 19.74 27.25 87.72
C TYR A 73 18.40 26.60 88.06
N GLY A 74 18.16 26.34 89.34
CA GLY A 74 16.96 25.65 89.83
C GLY A 74 15.94 26.60 90.45
N LEU A 75 14.67 26.30 90.23
CA LEU A 75 13.56 26.77 91.05
C LEU A 75 12.95 25.55 91.73
N ASP A 76 13.29 25.32 93.00
CA ASP A 76 12.94 24.06 93.67
C ASP A 76 11.49 24.01 94.18
N GLN A 77 10.87 25.18 94.40
CA GLN A 77 9.48 25.31 94.85
C GLN A 77 8.73 26.30 93.97
N ALA A 78 7.41 26.13 93.89
CA ALA A 78 6.57 27.05 93.14
C ALA A 78 6.71 28.47 93.69
N SER A 79 6.91 29.43 92.80
CA SER A 79 7.05 30.84 93.15
C SER A 79 5.81 31.61 92.73
N GLU A 80 5.31 32.46 93.62
CA GLU A 80 4.13 33.27 93.39
C GLU A 80 4.53 34.70 93.08
N ILE A 81 4.04 35.20 91.95
CA ILE A 81 4.31 36.54 91.48
C ILE A 81 3.02 37.35 91.62
N ASP A 82 3.06 38.36 92.48
CA ASP A 82 2.00 39.35 92.59
C ASP A 82 2.10 40.35 91.43
N ILE A 83 1.04 40.43 90.64
CA ILE A 83 0.94 41.28 89.45
C ILE A 83 0.01 42.48 89.68
N THR A 84 -0.41 42.76 90.92
CA THR A 84 -1.29 43.87 91.27
C THR A 84 -0.72 45.22 90.84
N ALA A 85 0.59 45.43 91.02
CA ALA A 85 1.30 46.65 90.61
C ALA A 85 1.32 46.85 89.08
N TYR A 86 0.98 45.82 88.31
CA TYR A 86 1.01 45.80 86.85
C TYR A 86 -0.39 45.76 86.22
N LEU A 87 -1.45 45.95 87.01
CA LEU A 87 -2.81 46.02 86.46
C LEU A 87 -2.99 47.30 85.63
N PRO A 88 -3.61 47.20 84.44
CA PRO A 88 -3.86 48.38 83.63
C PRO A 88 -5.03 49.22 84.16
N SER A 89 -5.02 50.52 83.89
CA SER A 89 -6.08 51.43 84.35
C SER A 89 -7.34 51.39 83.47
N VAL A 90 -7.18 51.25 82.14
CA VAL A 90 -8.32 51.32 81.20
C VAL A 90 -8.29 50.23 80.13
N SER A 91 -7.17 50.05 79.42
CA SER A 91 -7.08 49.09 78.30
C SER A 91 -6.23 47.86 78.66
N PRO A 92 -6.47 46.67 78.08
CA PRO A 92 -5.67 45.49 78.36
C PRO A 92 -4.16 45.70 78.10
N ARG A 93 -3.32 44.96 78.82
CA ARG A 93 -1.86 44.93 78.61
C ARG A 93 -1.33 43.50 78.70
N ILE A 94 -0.20 43.21 78.05
CA ILE A 94 0.50 41.95 78.21
C ILE A 94 1.74 42.18 79.08
N VAL A 95 1.97 41.29 80.04
CA VAL A 95 3.21 41.22 80.80
C VAL A 95 3.94 39.93 80.46
N ALA A 96 5.26 39.99 80.34
CA ALA A 96 6.08 38.80 80.19
C ALA A 96 6.61 38.40 81.57
N ILE A 97 6.45 37.12 81.92
CA ILE A 97 7.17 36.50 83.01
C ILE A 97 8.50 36.04 82.42
N VAL A 98 9.58 36.58 82.96
CA VAL A 98 10.92 36.31 82.48
C VAL A 98 11.77 35.76 83.62
N CYS A 99 12.74 34.93 83.27
CA CYS A 99 13.64 34.32 84.22
C CYS A 99 15.11 34.66 83.90
N TYR A 100 15.95 34.66 84.93
CA TYR A 100 17.39 34.70 84.79
C TYR A 100 18.04 33.96 85.96
N GLY A 101 19.29 33.56 85.78
CA GLY A 101 20.05 32.85 86.80
C GLY A 101 20.78 33.81 87.73
N GLN A 102 20.73 33.56 89.03
CA GLN A 102 21.57 34.22 90.02
C GLN A 102 22.14 33.18 90.98
N THR A 103 23.39 33.40 91.39
CA THR A 103 24.01 32.62 92.46
C THR A 103 23.71 33.32 93.79
N GLN A 104 23.16 32.58 94.75
CA GLN A 104 22.83 33.07 96.08
C GLN A 104 23.54 32.24 97.15
N ASP A 105 24.17 32.92 98.10
CA ASP A 105 24.70 32.28 99.30
C ASP A 105 23.54 32.00 100.27
N ALA A 106 23.44 30.75 100.71
CA ALA A 106 22.38 30.26 101.57
C ALA A 106 22.95 29.54 102.80
N ASN A 107 22.06 29.13 103.71
CA ASN A 107 22.42 28.43 104.94
C ASN A 107 23.43 29.22 105.80
N SER A 108 22.97 30.34 106.35
CA SER A 108 23.78 31.20 107.23
C SER A 108 23.93 30.56 108.61
N VAL A 109 25.18 30.29 109.01
CA VAL A 109 25.51 29.69 110.29
C VAL A 109 26.68 30.44 110.91
N VAL A 110 26.70 30.57 112.24
CA VAL A 110 27.86 31.11 112.95
C VAL A 110 28.88 29.99 113.15
N ARG A 111 30.13 30.23 112.73
CA ARG A 111 31.26 29.30 112.87
C ARG A 111 32.41 29.99 113.58
N ASP A 112 33.11 29.25 114.42
CA ASP A 112 34.30 29.74 115.10
C ASP A 112 35.52 29.60 114.19
N PHE A 113 36.23 30.72 113.98
CA PHE A 113 37.49 30.75 113.24
C PHE A 113 38.63 30.99 114.21
N ILE A 114 39.59 30.07 114.21
CA ILE A 114 40.81 30.19 115.01
C ILE A 114 41.81 31.07 114.26
N ASN A 115 42.32 32.11 114.91
CA ASN A 115 43.39 32.92 114.35
C ASN A 115 44.72 32.17 114.46
N PRO A 116 45.42 31.86 113.36
CA PRO A 116 46.64 31.05 113.40
C PRO A 116 47.81 31.70 114.14
N ALA A 117 47.79 33.01 114.38
CA ALA A 117 48.85 33.71 115.09
C ALA A 117 48.61 33.85 116.61
N THR A 118 47.36 33.80 117.06
CA THR A 118 46.98 34.04 118.47
C THR A 118 46.23 32.87 119.12
N GLU A 119 45.86 31.85 118.36
CA GLU A 119 45.08 30.67 118.78
C GLU A 119 43.71 30.98 119.41
N GLU A 120 43.25 32.24 119.36
CA GLU A 120 41.93 32.62 119.85
C GLU A 120 40.84 32.30 118.82
N ALA A 121 39.74 31.71 119.30
CA ALA A 121 38.55 31.43 118.49
C ALA A 121 37.66 32.68 118.43
N THR A 122 37.42 33.17 117.21
CA THR A 122 36.51 34.29 116.95
C THR A 122 35.27 33.81 116.19
N PRO A 123 34.04 33.99 116.71
CA PRO A 123 32.83 33.62 115.99
C PRO A 123 32.62 34.57 114.80
N ARG A 124 32.37 34.01 113.62
CA ARG A 124 32.02 34.76 112.41
C ARG A 124 30.79 34.13 111.75
N GLN A 125 29.92 34.97 111.20
CA GLN A 125 28.78 34.51 110.41
C GLN A 125 29.27 34.12 109.01
N VAL A 126 28.94 32.91 108.56
CA VAL A 126 29.34 32.37 107.25
C VAL A 126 28.15 31.67 106.60
N TYR A 127 28.06 31.75 105.28
CA TYR A 127 27.10 31.00 104.49
C TYR A 127 27.74 29.69 104.03
N LEU A 128 27.14 28.55 104.38
CA LEU A 128 27.71 27.23 104.12
C LEU A 128 27.36 26.67 102.73
N GLU A 129 26.33 27.22 102.09
CA GLU A 129 25.85 26.71 100.81
C GLU A 129 25.77 27.84 99.79
N GLN A 130 25.93 27.48 98.52
CA GLN A 130 25.73 28.39 97.41
C GLN A 130 24.79 27.73 96.40
N HIS A 131 23.67 28.38 96.12
CA HIS A 131 22.62 27.88 95.24
C HIS A 131 22.60 28.68 93.94
N ARG A 132 22.54 27.99 92.81
CA ARG A 132 22.21 28.61 91.52
C ARG A 132 20.69 28.64 91.39
N GLN A 133 20.09 29.77 91.71
CA GLN A 133 18.65 29.93 91.75
C GLN A 133 18.12 30.66 90.50
N VAL A 134 16.94 30.26 90.05
CA VAL A 134 16.17 31.02 89.07
C VAL A 134 15.46 32.18 89.76
N VAL A 135 15.72 33.39 89.28
CA VAL A 135 14.98 34.59 89.69
C VAL A 135 13.95 34.89 88.62
N LEU A 136 12.72 35.07 89.07
CA LEU A 136 11.58 35.44 88.22
C LEU A 136 11.30 36.92 88.37
N THR A 137 11.08 37.61 87.25
CA THR A 137 10.67 39.01 87.23
C THR A 137 9.63 39.25 86.14
N VAL A 138 8.97 40.40 86.21
CA VAL A 138 7.88 40.77 85.30
C VAL A 138 8.31 41.94 84.45
N VAL A 139 8.22 41.79 83.13
CA VAL A 139 8.41 42.88 82.18
C VAL A 139 7.05 43.39 81.71
N ALA A 140 6.80 44.66 81.96
CA ALA A 140 5.56 45.35 81.63
C ALA A 140 5.50 45.75 80.14
N GLY A 141 4.44 45.34 79.43
CA GLY A 141 4.09 45.92 78.13
C GLY A 141 3.30 47.22 78.24
N THR A 142 3.04 47.85 77.09
CA THR A 142 2.25 49.08 76.97
C THR A 142 0.74 48.77 76.94
N GLU A 143 -0.09 49.64 77.54
CA GLU A 143 -1.55 49.55 77.46
C GLU A 143 -2.06 49.92 76.07
N ALA A 144 -2.87 49.05 75.46
CA ALA A 144 -3.50 49.30 74.16
C ALA A 144 -4.77 48.44 73.98
N ALA A 145 -5.67 48.83 73.07
CA ALA A 145 -6.86 48.03 72.73
C ALA A 145 -6.47 46.63 72.18
N SER A 146 -5.36 46.56 71.45
CA SER A 146 -4.70 45.34 71.00
C SER A 146 -3.26 45.32 71.54
N PRO A 147 -3.04 44.82 72.76
CA PRO A 147 -1.71 44.84 73.38
C PRO A 147 -0.75 43.90 72.64
N VAL A 148 0.49 44.35 72.45
CA VAL A 148 1.59 43.56 71.88
C VAL A 148 2.47 42.98 72.99
N ASN A 149 3.18 41.90 72.68
CA ASN A 149 4.12 41.30 73.61
C ASN A 149 5.25 42.29 73.95
N PRO A 150 5.64 42.45 75.22
CA PRO A 150 6.75 43.32 75.60
C PRO A 150 8.07 42.80 75.04
N VAL A 151 9.00 43.71 74.73
CA VAL A 151 10.36 43.35 74.31
C VAL A 151 11.12 42.84 75.53
N ILE A 152 11.62 41.61 75.45
CA ILE A 152 12.44 40.98 76.49
C ILE A 152 13.90 41.33 76.22
N GLY A 153 14.59 41.91 77.20
CA GLY A 153 16.01 42.24 77.09
C GLY A 153 16.89 40.99 77.04
N SER A 154 18.05 41.08 76.37
CA SER A 154 18.97 39.94 76.17
C SER A 154 19.52 39.31 77.46
N THR A 155 19.36 39.96 78.61
CA THR A 155 19.72 39.42 79.92
C THR A 155 18.69 38.43 80.46
N TYR A 156 17.44 38.50 80.01
CA TYR A 156 16.33 37.68 80.48
C TYR A 156 15.91 36.63 79.45
N LEU A 157 15.34 35.51 79.89
CA LEU A 157 14.67 34.52 79.04
C LEU A 157 13.16 34.60 79.27
N GLY A 158 12.37 34.57 78.20
CA GLY A 158 10.92 34.56 78.29
C GLY A 158 10.38 33.19 78.70
N VAL A 159 9.50 33.15 79.69
CA VAL A 159 8.82 31.91 80.10
C VAL A 159 7.37 31.90 79.61
N ALA A 160 6.63 32.98 79.85
CA ALA A 160 5.24 33.11 79.42
C ALA A 160 4.81 34.56 79.22
N TYR A 161 3.84 34.76 78.34
CA TYR A 161 3.07 35.99 78.21
C TYR A 161 1.74 35.87 78.95
N VAL A 162 1.44 36.86 79.80
CA VAL A 162 0.20 36.94 80.58
C VAL A 162 -0.57 38.18 80.17
N ARG A 163 -1.77 38.00 79.65
CA ARG A 163 -2.68 39.10 79.28
C ARG A 163 -3.48 39.56 80.51
N LEU A 164 -3.35 40.83 80.85
CA LEU A 164 -4.02 41.51 81.96
C LEU A 164 -5.14 42.42 81.48
N THR A 165 -6.23 42.46 82.25
CA THR A 165 -7.32 43.44 82.14
C THR A 165 -7.39 44.26 83.43
N PRO A 166 -8.17 45.35 83.53
CA PRO A 166 -8.34 46.08 84.79
C PRO A 166 -8.84 45.22 85.96
N ALA A 167 -9.47 44.06 85.67
CA ALA A 167 -9.90 43.08 86.66
C ALA A 167 -8.83 41.99 86.99
N GLY A 168 -7.65 42.06 86.39
CA GLY A 168 -6.58 41.06 86.50
C GLY A 168 -6.57 40.02 85.39
N VAL A 169 -6.00 38.84 85.70
CA VAL A 169 -5.96 37.67 84.81
C VAL A 169 -7.34 37.03 84.79
N VAL A 170 -7.99 37.03 83.63
CA VAL A 170 -9.38 36.59 83.47
C VAL A 170 -9.51 35.07 83.53
N ALA A 171 -8.64 34.35 82.82
CA ALA A 171 -8.66 32.88 82.73
C ALA A 171 -7.25 32.31 82.51
N GLN A 172 -7.07 30.99 82.71
CA GLN A 172 -5.80 30.31 82.41
C GLN A 172 -5.39 30.47 80.94
N SER A 173 -6.37 30.54 80.02
CA SER A 173 -6.13 30.82 78.59
C SER A 173 -5.58 32.22 78.30
N SER A 174 -5.55 33.12 79.30
CA SER A 174 -4.87 34.43 79.19
C SER A 174 -3.35 34.31 79.37
N ILE A 175 -2.84 33.11 79.69
CA ILE A 175 -1.42 32.79 79.84
C ILE A 175 -1.00 31.94 78.63
N SER A 176 0.04 32.36 77.93
CA SER A 176 0.64 31.64 76.80
C SER A 176 2.11 31.39 77.11
N MET A 177 2.52 30.12 77.17
CA MET A 177 3.91 29.73 77.36
C MET A 177 4.73 30.01 76.09
N ILE A 178 6.00 30.38 76.25
CA ILE A 178 6.93 30.61 75.15
C ILE A 178 7.62 29.29 74.83
N VAL A 179 6.96 28.46 74.02
CA VAL A 179 7.44 27.09 73.69
C VAL A 179 8.73 27.11 72.84
N ALA A 180 9.03 28.23 72.17
CA ALA A 180 10.26 28.38 71.39
C ALA A 180 11.54 28.37 72.25
N ASP A 181 11.43 28.76 73.51
CA ASP A 181 12.54 28.82 74.47
C ASP A 181 12.57 27.58 75.40
N GLU A 182 11.68 26.61 75.17
CA GLU A 182 11.60 25.35 75.91
C GLU A 182 12.52 24.30 75.28
N ILE A 183 13.27 23.57 76.12
CA ILE A 183 14.22 22.55 75.65
C ILE A 183 13.49 21.23 75.40
N GLU A 184 13.58 20.71 74.16
CA GLU A 184 13.02 19.40 73.76
C GLU A 184 13.84 18.24 74.36
N SER A 185 13.17 17.12 74.68
CA SER A 185 13.83 15.92 75.19
C SER A 185 14.50 15.13 74.05
N LEU A 186 15.60 14.42 74.34
CA LEU A 186 16.27 13.59 73.34
C LEU A 186 15.38 12.44 72.82
N ASP A 187 14.43 11.96 73.62
CA ASP A 187 13.53 10.86 73.25
C ASP A 187 12.54 11.27 72.15
N ASP A 188 11.97 12.48 72.27
CA ASP A 188 11.06 13.04 71.27
C ASP A 188 11.76 13.26 69.92
N ALA A 189 13.02 13.72 69.97
CA ALA A 189 13.85 13.88 68.78
C ALA A 189 14.09 12.54 68.04
N PHE A 190 14.36 11.45 68.78
CA PHE A 190 14.53 10.12 68.18
C PHE A 190 13.24 9.57 67.57
N GLY A 191 12.09 9.79 68.21
CA GLY A 191 10.78 9.37 67.68
C GLY A 191 10.46 9.99 66.31
N ARG A 192 10.83 11.25 66.10
CA ARG A 192 10.65 11.95 64.81
C ARG A 192 11.52 11.37 63.70
N ILE A 193 12.77 11.01 64.00
CA ILE A 193 13.70 10.42 63.02
C ILE A 193 13.19 9.05 62.54
N ALA A 194 12.75 8.19 63.45
CA ALA A 194 12.23 6.86 63.09
C ALA A 194 11.02 6.94 62.13
N SER A 195 10.15 7.94 62.33
CA SER A 195 8.99 8.17 61.46
C SER A 195 9.38 8.54 60.02
N LEU A 196 10.45 9.34 59.86
CA LEU A 196 10.96 9.75 58.55
C LEU A 196 11.58 8.57 57.77
N GLU A 197 12.30 7.69 58.46
CA GLU A 197 12.90 6.51 57.83
C GLU A 197 11.85 5.52 57.32
N SER A 198 10.76 5.33 58.07
CA SER A 198 9.64 4.48 57.67
C SER A 198 8.96 5.00 56.39
N TRP A 199 8.71 6.31 56.31
CA TRP A 199 8.13 6.94 55.12
C TRP A 199 9.01 6.75 53.88
N LYS A 200 10.33 6.97 54.01
CA LYS A 200 11.29 6.80 52.91
C LYS A 200 11.29 5.39 52.34
N LYS A 201 11.14 4.37 53.19
CA LYS A 201 11.10 2.96 52.75
C LYS A 201 9.89 2.68 51.85
N SER A 202 8.71 3.19 52.21
CA SER A 202 7.47 2.98 51.45
C SER A 202 7.50 3.62 50.05
N VAL A 203 8.06 4.83 49.94
CA VAL A 203 8.17 5.54 48.66
C VAL A 203 9.08 4.80 47.68
N ASN A 204 10.23 4.30 48.14
CA ASN A 204 11.17 3.58 47.27
C ASN A 204 10.56 2.31 46.66
N THR A 205 9.80 1.54 47.43
CA THR A 205 9.12 0.34 46.92
C THR A 205 8.11 0.68 45.81
N SER A 206 7.36 1.78 45.95
CA SER A 206 6.38 2.19 44.93
C SER A 206 7.04 2.61 43.62
N VAL A 207 8.19 3.29 43.69
CA VAL A 207 8.95 3.73 42.51
C VAL A 207 9.53 2.54 41.72
N GLU A 208 9.97 1.48 42.40
CA GLU A 208 10.45 0.25 41.75
C GLU A 208 9.33 -0.49 41.00
N THR A 209 8.12 -0.53 41.55
CA THR A 209 6.95 -1.12 40.89
C THR A 209 6.55 -0.34 39.63
N LEU A 210 6.47 1.00 39.72
CA LEU A 210 6.14 1.84 38.56
C LEU A 210 7.15 1.69 37.41
N ARG A 211 8.45 1.56 37.70
CA ARG A 211 9.46 1.29 36.67
C ARG A 211 9.21 -0.03 35.94
N THR A 212 8.79 -1.06 36.67
CA THR A 212 8.47 -2.38 36.10
C THR A 212 7.22 -2.31 35.22
N GLU A 213 6.17 -1.62 35.67
CA GLU A 213 4.94 -1.44 34.89
C GLU A 213 5.18 -0.63 33.60
N ILE A 214 5.97 0.44 33.66
CA ILE A 214 6.35 1.22 32.47
C ILE A 214 7.12 0.36 31.48
N ALA A 215 8.02 -0.52 31.94
CA ALA A 215 8.73 -1.46 31.07
C ALA A 215 7.76 -2.46 30.40
N SER A 216 6.78 -2.98 31.13
CA SER A 216 5.74 -3.86 30.59
C SER A 216 4.84 -3.16 29.58
N ILE A 217 4.41 -1.92 29.84
CA ILE A 217 3.61 -1.10 28.91
C ILE A 217 4.41 -0.79 27.65
N SER A 218 5.69 -0.42 27.79
CA SER A 218 6.59 -0.22 26.64
C SER A 218 6.75 -1.49 25.79
N SER A 219 6.83 -2.66 26.43
CA SER A 219 6.87 -3.95 25.72
C SER A 219 5.57 -4.26 25.01
N ALA A 220 4.41 -3.95 25.61
CA ALA A 220 3.10 -4.16 25.00
C ALA A 220 2.86 -3.22 23.80
N LEU A 221 3.27 -1.95 23.90
CA LEU A 221 3.16 -0.97 22.82
C LEU A 221 3.98 -1.35 21.57
N LYS A 222 5.17 -1.94 21.76
CA LYS A 222 5.95 -2.49 20.63
C LYS A 222 5.25 -3.64 19.90
N GLY A 223 4.29 -4.33 20.54
CA GLY A 223 3.54 -5.43 19.94
C GLY A 223 2.24 -5.00 19.23
N LEU A 224 1.67 -3.83 19.53
CA LEU A 224 0.32 -3.43 19.09
C LEU A 224 0.30 -2.51 17.84
N ALA A 225 1.40 -1.84 17.50
CA ALA A 225 1.56 -1.16 16.22
C ALA A 225 2.57 -1.92 15.37
N ASN A 226 2.16 -3.07 14.83
CA ASN A 226 3.03 -3.81 13.94
C ASN A 226 3.13 -3.03 12.62
N VAL A 227 4.27 -2.39 12.39
CA VAL A 227 4.62 -1.75 11.10
C VAL A 227 4.39 -2.71 9.94
N ASP A 228 4.53 -4.02 10.18
CA ASP A 228 4.21 -5.05 9.18
C ASP A 228 2.71 -5.11 8.82
N GLY A 229 1.81 -4.92 9.79
CA GLY A 229 0.37 -4.91 9.52
C GLY A 229 -0.08 -3.67 8.73
N LEU A 230 0.50 -2.52 9.05
CA LEU A 230 0.26 -1.30 8.26
C LEU A 230 0.90 -1.36 6.86
N SER A 231 2.06 -2.01 6.70
CA SER A 231 2.66 -2.22 5.39
C SER A 231 1.92 -3.28 4.55
N GLU A 232 1.32 -4.29 5.16
CA GLU A 232 0.39 -5.19 4.48
C GLU A 232 -0.85 -4.43 3.98
N LEU A 233 -1.49 -3.62 4.83
CA LEU A 233 -2.62 -2.78 4.43
C LEU A 233 -2.25 -1.78 3.32
N ALA A 234 -1.06 -1.17 3.39
CA ALA A 234 -0.57 -0.26 2.36
C ALA A 234 -0.36 -0.95 1.00
N ARG A 235 0.05 -2.23 0.99
CA ARG A 235 0.15 -3.06 -0.24
C ARG A 235 -1.21 -3.44 -0.79
N GLU A 236 -2.15 -3.82 0.07
CA GLU A 236 -3.51 -4.12 -0.37
C GLU A 236 -4.18 -2.88 -0.98
N LEU A 237 -3.96 -1.71 -0.37
CA LEU A 237 -4.42 -0.44 -0.92
C LEU A 237 -3.76 -0.11 -2.28
N ALA A 238 -2.45 -0.38 -2.43
CA ALA A 238 -1.76 -0.19 -3.71
C ALA A 238 -2.35 -1.09 -4.82
N ARG A 239 -2.60 -2.37 -4.52
CA ARG A 239 -3.26 -3.29 -5.46
C ARG A 239 -4.66 -2.85 -5.86
N LEU A 240 -5.42 -2.29 -4.92
CA LEU A 240 -6.76 -1.78 -5.18
C LEU A 240 -6.72 -0.50 -6.02
N ARG A 241 -5.70 0.35 -5.85
CA ARG A 241 -5.50 1.53 -6.71
C ARG A 241 -5.20 1.12 -8.15
N GLU A 242 -4.31 0.15 -8.31
CA GLU A 242 -3.99 -0.43 -9.62
C GLU A 242 -5.22 -1.07 -10.26
N GLU A 243 -6.05 -1.79 -9.50
CA GLU A 243 -7.29 -2.37 -10.03
C GLU A 243 -8.32 -1.33 -10.50
N ILE A 244 -8.32 -0.14 -9.91
CA ILE A 244 -9.25 0.95 -10.24
C ILE A 244 -8.65 1.92 -11.28
N GLY A 245 -7.35 1.82 -11.58
CA GLY A 245 -6.65 2.74 -12.48
C GLY A 245 -6.41 4.13 -11.88
N LEU A 246 -6.20 4.23 -10.56
CA LEU A 246 -5.89 5.51 -9.90
C LEU A 246 -4.41 5.88 -10.09
N PRO A 247 -4.06 7.14 -10.37
CA PRO A 247 -2.66 7.54 -10.54
C PRO A 247 -1.82 7.39 -9.27
N ASP A 248 -0.65 6.76 -9.40
CA ASP A 248 0.30 6.51 -8.31
C ASP A 248 1.29 7.68 -8.06
N ALA A 249 0.77 8.90 -7.93
CA ALA A 249 1.62 10.07 -7.68
C ALA A 249 1.97 10.24 -6.20
N TYR A 250 3.26 10.23 -5.87
CA TYR A 250 3.82 10.52 -4.53
C TYR A 250 3.29 9.65 -3.39
N THR A 251 3.04 8.36 -3.67
CA THR A 251 2.59 7.38 -2.67
C THR A 251 3.79 6.65 -2.04
N MET A 252 3.59 6.14 -0.82
CA MET A 252 4.58 5.29 -0.13
C MET A 252 4.41 3.80 -0.47
N SER A 253 3.38 3.46 -1.24
CA SER A 253 3.11 2.11 -1.72
C SER A 253 2.70 2.13 -3.19
N HIS A 254 3.11 1.08 -3.90
CA HIS A 254 2.91 0.93 -5.33
C HIS A 254 2.73 -0.56 -5.66
N ALA A 255 2.01 -0.85 -6.76
CA ALA A 255 1.82 -2.20 -7.27
C ALA A 255 1.70 -2.20 -8.80
N ASP A 256 2.33 -3.18 -9.46
CA ASP A 256 2.31 -3.39 -10.91
C ASP A 256 1.93 -4.85 -11.20
N VAL A 257 0.94 -5.04 -12.06
CA VAL A 257 0.45 -6.35 -12.54
C VAL A 257 0.98 -6.71 -13.94
N TYR A 258 1.83 -5.86 -14.53
CA TYR A 258 2.52 -6.06 -15.79
C TYR A 258 1.59 -6.41 -16.96
N LEU A 259 0.40 -5.79 -16.99
CA LEU A 259 -0.53 -5.91 -18.10
C LEU A 259 -0.04 -5.09 -19.32
N THR A 260 0.61 -3.95 -19.06
CA THR A 260 1.31 -3.14 -20.06
C THR A 260 2.75 -2.86 -19.63
N ALA A 261 3.57 -2.31 -20.52
CA ALA A 261 4.96 -1.96 -20.23
C ALA A 261 5.12 -0.52 -19.68
N SER A 262 4.04 0.17 -19.30
CA SER A 262 4.06 1.60 -18.90
C SER A 262 4.95 1.89 -17.70
N GLU A 263 5.09 0.94 -16.77
CA GLU A 263 5.85 1.10 -15.53
C GLU A 263 7.22 0.40 -15.55
N SER A 264 7.50 -0.25 -16.68
CA SER A 264 8.75 -0.95 -16.95
C SER A 264 9.68 -0.10 -17.82
N ASP A 265 10.94 0.06 -17.40
CA ASP A 265 11.98 0.78 -18.14
C ASP A 265 12.55 -0.12 -19.25
N THR A 266 11.70 -0.39 -20.26
CA THR A 266 12.04 -1.25 -21.41
C THR A 266 13.10 -0.65 -22.33
N ALA A 267 13.37 0.65 -22.22
CA ALA A 267 14.41 1.36 -22.95
C ALA A 267 15.81 1.20 -22.31
N ASN A 268 15.89 0.69 -21.08
CA ASN A 268 17.15 0.47 -20.40
C ASN A 268 18.00 -0.57 -21.14
N VAL A 269 19.28 -0.28 -21.37
CA VAL A 269 20.19 -1.21 -22.08
C VAL A 269 20.35 -2.55 -21.35
N ALA A 270 20.18 -2.55 -20.02
CA ALA A 270 20.23 -3.77 -19.21
C ALA A 270 18.90 -4.52 -19.14
N TRP A 271 17.81 -3.99 -19.71
CA TRP A 271 16.51 -4.67 -19.76
C TRP A 271 16.61 -5.92 -20.64
N LEU A 272 16.30 -7.07 -20.05
CA LEU A 272 16.37 -8.38 -20.68
C LEU A 272 15.14 -9.21 -20.28
N ALA A 273 13.96 -8.69 -20.57
CA ALA A 273 12.70 -9.35 -20.32
C ALA A 273 11.65 -8.97 -21.38
N LYS A 274 10.51 -9.66 -21.40
CA LYS A 274 9.32 -9.26 -22.15
C LYS A 274 8.15 -9.06 -21.20
N VAL A 275 7.28 -8.09 -21.48
CA VAL A 275 6.07 -7.83 -20.71
C VAL A 275 4.88 -8.34 -21.51
N GLU A 276 4.29 -9.47 -21.07
CA GLU A 276 3.15 -10.12 -21.71
C GLU A 276 2.29 -10.80 -20.64
N GLU A 277 1.39 -10.04 -20.00
CA GLU A 277 0.61 -10.51 -18.84
C GLU A 277 1.54 -11.03 -17.72
N GLY A 278 2.47 -10.18 -17.28
CA GLY A 278 3.61 -10.57 -16.43
C GLY A 278 4.96 -10.31 -17.09
N VAL A 279 6.00 -10.23 -16.27
CA VAL A 279 7.39 -10.19 -16.76
C VAL A 279 7.86 -11.63 -17.04
N ARG A 280 8.25 -11.86 -18.29
CA ARG A 280 8.73 -13.15 -18.80
C ARG A 280 10.16 -13.05 -19.32
N PHE A 281 10.78 -14.20 -19.51
CA PHE A 281 12.10 -14.30 -20.16
C PHE A 281 12.04 -13.73 -21.58
N ALA A 282 13.00 -12.87 -21.92
CA ALA A 282 13.18 -12.42 -23.29
C ALA A 282 13.58 -13.58 -24.20
N ASP A 283 13.33 -13.44 -25.49
CA ASP A 283 13.68 -14.48 -26.46
C ASP A 283 15.21 -14.54 -26.65
N ALA A 284 15.78 -15.73 -26.53
CA ALA A 284 17.17 -16.01 -26.88
C ALA A 284 17.34 -16.01 -28.39
N ASN A 285 16.35 -16.56 -29.08
CA ASN A 285 16.18 -16.48 -30.51
C ASN A 285 14.69 -16.43 -30.84
N ARG A 286 14.35 -15.69 -31.89
CA ARG A 286 13.00 -15.59 -32.43
C ARG A 286 13.10 -15.55 -33.94
N ASN A 287 12.33 -16.40 -34.61
CA ASN A 287 12.23 -16.41 -36.07
C ASN A 287 10.78 -16.29 -36.47
N GLU A 288 10.47 -15.31 -37.31
CA GLU A 288 9.13 -15.13 -37.87
C GLU A 288 9.13 -15.58 -39.33
N GLN A 289 8.23 -16.51 -39.66
CA GLN A 289 8.13 -17.10 -40.99
C GLN A 289 6.73 -16.83 -41.55
N GLN A 290 6.65 -16.54 -42.84
CA GLN A 290 5.37 -16.52 -43.55
C GLN A 290 4.87 -17.95 -43.75
N ILE A 291 3.60 -18.18 -43.44
CA ILE A 291 2.99 -19.48 -43.68
C ILE A 291 2.78 -19.65 -45.18
N ALA A 292 3.29 -20.74 -45.73
CA ALA A 292 3.16 -21.08 -47.14
C ALA A 292 2.96 -22.58 -47.32
N LEU A 293 2.34 -22.96 -48.43
CA LEU A 293 2.20 -24.35 -48.82
C LEU A 293 3.57 -24.98 -49.14
N LEU A 294 3.70 -26.28 -48.87
CA LEU A 294 4.88 -27.03 -49.28
C LEU A 294 5.02 -27.06 -50.82
N SER A 295 3.90 -27.26 -51.51
CA SER A 295 3.77 -27.16 -52.97
C SER A 295 2.81 -26.02 -53.30
N SER A 296 3.21 -25.11 -54.19
CA SER A 296 2.36 -23.98 -54.61
C SER A 296 1.11 -24.40 -55.39
N ILE A 297 1.06 -25.63 -55.90
CA ILE A 297 -0.05 -26.18 -56.71
C ILE A 297 -0.59 -27.46 -56.05
N ASP A 298 -0.93 -27.39 -54.76
CA ASP A 298 -1.56 -28.51 -54.07
C ASP A 298 -2.99 -28.73 -54.59
N PRO A 299 -3.31 -29.91 -55.16
CA PRO A 299 -4.62 -30.17 -55.76
C PRO A 299 -5.78 -30.21 -54.74
N ALA A 300 -5.46 -30.33 -53.44
CA ALA A 300 -6.46 -30.41 -52.38
C ALA A 300 -7.06 -29.04 -52.01
N VAL A 301 -6.46 -27.94 -52.49
CA VAL A 301 -6.89 -26.57 -52.16
C VAL A 301 -7.08 -25.71 -53.41
N THR A 302 -7.74 -24.58 -53.24
CA THR A 302 -7.80 -23.49 -54.21
C THR A 302 -7.35 -22.22 -53.50
N ILE A 303 -6.37 -21.55 -54.09
CA ILE A 303 -5.93 -20.22 -53.66
C ILE A 303 -6.54 -19.22 -54.62
N THR A 304 -7.32 -18.30 -54.09
CA THR A 304 -7.98 -17.24 -54.85
C THR A 304 -6.98 -16.11 -55.18
N PRO A 305 -7.29 -15.23 -56.15
CA PRO A 305 -6.43 -14.09 -56.46
C PRO A 305 -6.16 -13.16 -55.25
N GLY A 306 -7.11 -13.02 -54.32
CA GLY A 306 -6.93 -12.26 -53.08
C GLY A 306 -6.15 -12.99 -51.98
N GLY A 307 -5.64 -14.19 -52.26
CA GLY A 307 -4.76 -14.94 -51.35
C GLY A 307 -5.47 -15.78 -50.29
N LEU A 308 -6.80 -15.91 -50.37
CA LEU A 308 -7.57 -16.83 -49.54
C LEU A 308 -7.38 -18.28 -50.00
N MET A 309 -7.01 -19.15 -49.08
CA MET A 309 -6.94 -20.58 -49.31
C MET A 309 -8.20 -21.25 -48.77
N LEU A 310 -8.88 -21.98 -49.64
CA LEU A 310 -10.03 -22.84 -49.34
C LEU A 310 -9.72 -24.28 -49.76
N PRO A 311 -10.33 -25.30 -49.13
CA PRO A 311 -10.36 -26.64 -49.71
C PRO A 311 -10.91 -26.64 -51.14
N LYS A 312 -10.50 -27.61 -51.96
CA LYS A 312 -10.92 -27.67 -53.34
C LYS A 312 -12.46 -27.68 -53.45
N TYR A 313 -13.00 -26.76 -54.24
CA TYR A 313 -14.43 -26.60 -54.45
C TYR A 313 -14.79 -26.51 -55.94
N SER A 314 -16.05 -26.76 -56.23
CA SER A 314 -16.74 -26.40 -57.47
C SER A 314 -17.79 -25.35 -57.17
N GLU A 315 -18.00 -24.41 -58.08
CA GLU A 315 -19.06 -23.41 -57.92
C GLU A 315 -20.43 -24.01 -58.27
N ILE A 316 -21.43 -23.70 -57.45
CA ILE A 316 -22.82 -24.09 -57.66
C ILE A 316 -23.71 -22.85 -57.60
N ILE A 317 -24.75 -22.81 -58.44
CA ILE A 317 -25.79 -21.79 -58.34
C ILE A 317 -26.71 -22.18 -57.20
N SER A 318 -26.89 -21.26 -56.26
CA SER A 318 -27.60 -21.50 -55.00
C SER A 318 -28.88 -20.69 -54.85
N LEU A 319 -28.92 -19.54 -55.52
CA LEU A 319 -30.06 -18.65 -55.67
C LEU A 319 -30.02 -18.15 -57.11
N SER A 320 -31.15 -18.16 -57.77
CA SER A 320 -31.31 -17.57 -59.09
C SER A 320 -32.66 -16.87 -59.17
N ILE A 321 -32.67 -15.69 -59.78
CA ILE A 321 -33.86 -14.93 -60.15
C ILE A 321 -33.69 -14.56 -61.62
N GLY A 322 -34.66 -14.93 -62.46
CA GLY A 322 -34.54 -14.68 -63.90
C GLY A 322 -33.97 -15.85 -64.68
N ASP A 323 -34.00 -17.08 -64.15
CA ASP A 323 -33.64 -18.30 -64.93
C ASP A 323 -34.70 -18.57 -66.00
N SER A 324 -35.97 -18.44 -65.62
CA SER A 324 -37.09 -18.52 -66.55
C SER A 324 -37.19 -17.25 -67.39
N ALA A 325 -37.48 -17.40 -68.68
CA ALA A 325 -37.76 -16.25 -69.54
C ALA A 325 -38.97 -15.42 -69.06
N LYS A 326 -39.86 -16.02 -68.27
CA LYS A 326 -41.05 -15.37 -67.68
C LYS A 326 -40.77 -14.60 -66.38
N GLU A 327 -39.54 -14.68 -65.86
CA GLU A 327 -39.10 -13.86 -64.72
C GLU A 327 -38.30 -12.65 -65.24
N ARG A 328 -37.93 -12.65 -66.53
CA ARG A 328 -37.16 -11.61 -67.22
C ARG A 328 -38.09 -10.65 -67.95
N ASP A 329 -38.93 -9.95 -67.19
CA ASP A 329 -40.12 -9.28 -67.73
C ASP A 329 -39.93 -7.80 -68.08
N LEU A 330 -38.91 -7.14 -67.53
CA LEU A 330 -38.71 -5.70 -67.75
C LEU A 330 -37.22 -5.36 -67.92
N ASP A 331 -36.96 -4.36 -68.76
CA ASP A 331 -35.64 -3.78 -68.97
C ASP A 331 -35.51 -2.49 -68.15
N LEU A 332 -34.40 -2.38 -67.41
CA LEU A 332 -34.07 -1.21 -66.60
C LEU A 332 -32.77 -0.57 -67.12
N PRO A 333 -32.88 0.48 -67.96
CA PRO A 333 -31.73 1.26 -68.37
C PRO A 333 -31.15 1.98 -67.15
N ILE A 334 -29.93 1.65 -66.73
CA ILE A 334 -29.30 2.31 -65.58
C ILE A 334 -28.99 3.78 -65.89
N ALA A 335 -28.96 4.14 -67.17
CA ALA A 335 -28.66 5.47 -67.67
C ALA A 335 -29.60 6.58 -67.13
N GLN A 336 -30.81 6.23 -66.69
CA GLN A 336 -31.79 7.18 -66.16
C GLN A 336 -31.49 7.66 -64.74
N PHE A 337 -30.61 6.98 -64.00
CA PHE A 337 -30.28 7.32 -62.62
C PHE A 337 -29.17 8.38 -62.53
N GLN A 338 -29.13 9.06 -61.38
CA GLN A 338 -28.10 10.05 -61.08
C GLN A 338 -26.73 9.37 -60.89
N MET A 339 -25.68 10.06 -61.36
CA MET A 339 -24.30 9.65 -61.14
C MET A 339 -23.80 10.26 -59.83
N THR A 340 -23.13 9.45 -59.01
CA THR A 340 -22.47 9.91 -57.77
C THR A 340 -21.17 9.14 -57.56
N THR A 341 -20.33 9.63 -56.65
CA THR A 341 -19.13 8.92 -56.18
C THR A 341 -19.45 8.29 -54.84
N ILE A 342 -19.31 6.97 -54.76
CA ILE A 342 -19.38 6.25 -53.49
C ILE A 342 -17.99 5.86 -53.02
N SER A 343 -17.80 5.85 -51.71
CA SER A 343 -16.60 5.36 -51.04
C SER A 343 -17.00 4.47 -49.88
N GLY A 344 -16.23 3.41 -49.65
CA GLY A 344 -16.47 2.48 -48.55
C GLY A 344 -15.25 1.66 -48.20
N ASP A 345 -15.28 1.09 -47.01
CA ASP A 345 -14.21 0.26 -46.48
C ASP A 345 -14.44 -1.20 -46.86
N VAL A 346 -13.51 -1.75 -47.65
CA VAL A 346 -13.49 -3.18 -47.92
C VAL A 346 -12.87 -3.89 -46.73
N LEU A 347 -13.73 -4.60 -45.99
CA LEU A 347 -13.39 -5.32 -44.78
C LEU A 347 -12.35 -6.40 -45.05
N THR A 348 -11.57 -6.72 -44.02
CA THR A 348 -10.65 -7.85 -44.05
C THR A 348 -11.13 -8.95 -43.11
N LEU A 349 -10.61 -10.16 -43.31
CA LEU A 349 -10.87 -11.26 -42.38
C LEU A 349 -10.29 -10.95 -41.01
N SER A 350 -11.06 -11.24 -39.97
CA SER A 350 -10.57 -11.17 -38.61
C SER A 350 -9.42 -12.15 -38.39
N ARG A 351 -8.54 -11.82 -37.44
CA ARG A 351 -7.35 -12.61 -37.14
C ARG A 351 -7.59 -13.49 -35.93
N LEU A 352 -7.11 -14.72 -36.05
CA LEU A 352 -6.93 -15.65 -34.95
C LEU A 352 -5.47 -15.66 -34.54
N ARG A 353 -5.19 -15.54 -33.24
CA ARG A 353 -3.86 -15.78 -32.69
C ARG A 353 -3.87 -17.00 -31.78
N GLN A 354 -3.02 -17.97 -32.08
CA GLN A 354 -2.86 -19.20 -31.29
C GLN A 354 -1.41 -19.34 -30.86
N ARG A 355 -1.19 -19.31 -29.55
CA ARG A 355 0.12 -19.39 -28.90
C ARG A 355 0.24 -20.70 -28.15
N TYR A 356 1.32 -21.42 -28.36
CA TYR A 356 1.49 -22.78 -27.90
C TYR A 356 2.94 -23.07 -27.49
N GLY A 357 3.15 -23.67 -26.32
CA GLY A 357 4.48 -24.06 -25.86
C GLY A 357 4.76 -23.74 -24.39
N GLU A 358 5.98 -24.05 -23.95
CA GLU A 358 6.35 -24.02 -22.52
C GLU A 358 6.43 -22.61 -21.92
N GLU A 359 6.60 -21.58 -22.75
CA GLU A 359 6.65 -20.18 -22.30
C GLU A 359 5.29 -19.55 -22.01
N PHE A 360 4.21 -20.15 -22.52
CA PHE A 360 2.84 -19.64 -22.35
C PHE A 360 2.23 -20.17 -21.05
N LEU A 361 2.73 -19.64 -19.95
CA LEU A 361 2.25 -19.93 -18.59
C LEU A 361 1.10 -18.99 -18.23
N VAL A 362 -0.01 -19.57 -17.78
CA VAL A 362 -1.19 -18.82 -17.30
C VAL A 362 -0.80 -18.04 -16.06
N CYS A 363 -1.16 -16.75 -16.05
CA CYS A 363 -1.01 -15.89 -14.89
C CYS A 363 -2.39 -15.54 -14.29
N THR A 364 -2.42 -15.09 -13.03
CA THR A 364 -3.66 -14.63 -12.40
C THR A 364 -4.16 -13.28 -12.95
N ASN A 365 -3.35 -12.60 -13.75
CA ASN A 365 -3.64 -11.26 -14.26
C ASN A 365 -4.68 -11.22 -15.38
N GLY A 366 -5.10 -12.38 -15.91
CA GLY A 366 -6.23 -12.48 -16.84
C GLY A 366 -7.52 -11.80 -16.32
N ARG A 367 -7.66 -11.63 -15.00
CA ARG A 367 -8.76 -10.88 -14.38
C ARG A 367 -8.76 -9.38 -14.73
N TYR A 368 -7.59 -8.78 -14.91
CA TYR A 368 -7.43 -7.34 -15.16
C TYR A 368 -7.77 -6.95 -16.60
N TRP A 369 -7.89 -7.91 -17.52
CA TRP A 369 -8.39 -7.63 -18.87
C TRP A 369 -9.82 -7.03 -18.85
N LYS A 370 -10.57 -7.28 -17.77
CA LYS A 370 -11.92 -6.74 -17.58
C LYS A 370 -11.94 -5.27 -17.14
N THR A 371 -10.81 -4.67 -16.74
CA THR A 371 -10.74 -3.25 -16.36
C THR A 371 -10.85 -2.33 -17.58
N GLY A 372 -10.53 -2.84 -18.77
CA GLY A 372 -10.59 -2.08 -20.02
C GLY A 372 -9.41 -1.15 -20.27
N GLU A 373 -8.33 -1.27 -19.48
CA GLU A 373 -7.10 -0.49 -19.65
C GLU A 373 -6.21 -0.99 -20.78
N PHE A 374 -6.29 -2.29 -21.10
CA PHE A 374 -5.52 -2.90 -22.17
C PHE A 374 -6.30 -2.84 -23.50
N ASP A 375 -5.65 -2.37 -24.56
CA ASP A 375 -6.18 -2.46 -25.94
C ASP A 375 -5.84 -3.83 -26.55
N PRO A 376 -6.83 -4.75 -26.66
CA PRO A 376 -6.59 -6.08 -27.21
C PRO A 376 -6.26 -6.06 -28.70
N VAL A 377 -6.76 -5.08 -29.46
CA VAL A 377 -6.60 -5.04 -30.92
C VAL A 377 -5.14 -4.77 -31.26
N SER A 378 -4.56 -3.72 -30.67
CA SER A 378 -3.17 -3.34 -30.89
C SER A 378 -2.18 -4.26 -30.18
N GLY A 379 -2.53 -4.77 -29.00
CA GLY A 379 -1.64 -5.61 -28.20
C GLY A 379 -1.53 -7.06 -28.68
N VAL A 380 -2.61 -7.60 -29.28
CA VAL A 380 -2.70 -9.03 -29.63
C VAL A 380 -2.66 -9.27 -31.13
N PHE A 381 -3.44 -8.53 -31.91
CA PHE A 381 -3.66 -8.86 -33.32
C PHE A 381 -2.84 -8.05 -34.32
N ARG A 382 -2.11 -7.03 -33.84
CA ARG A 382 -1.24 -6.18 -34.66
C ARG A 382 -0.09 -6.97 -35.28
N LYS A 383 0.13 -6.77 -36.58
CA LYS A 383 1.30 -7.30 -37.29
C LYS A 383 2.29 -6.16 -37.57
N ASN A 384 3.58 -6.40 -37.32
CA ASN A 384 4.73 -5.56 -37.66
C ASN A 384 4.43 -4.12 -38.13
N GLY A 385 4.28 -3.18 -37.18
CA GLY A 385 4.19 -1.75 -37.46
C GLY A 385 2.84 -1.23 -37.94
N GLU A 386 1.85 -2.09 -38.20
CA GLU A 386 0.46 -1.68 -38.55
C GLU A 386 -0.09 -0.72 -37.49
N THR A 387 -0.61 0.45 -37.86
CA THR A 387 -1.23 1.31 -36.85
C THR A 387 -2.72 1.01 -36.81
N PHE A 388 -3.18 0.39 -35.73
CA PHE A 388 -4.60 0.26 -35.43
C PHE A 388 -4.99 1.42 -34.53
N VAL A 389 -6.11 2.07 -34.86
CA VAL A 389 -6.78 3.00 -33.97
C VAL A 389 -8.04 2.28 -33.53
N ALA A 390 -8.08 1.83 -32.27
CA ALA A 390 -9.32 1.35 -31.69
C ALA A 390 -10.15 2.59 -31.31
N ASP A 391 -11.16 2.93 -32.12
CA ASP A 391 -12.05 4.06 -31.86
C ASP A 391 -12.86 3.88 -30.55
N ASP A 392 -13.01 2.64 -30.07
CA ASP A 392 -13.60 2.31 -28.77
C ASP A 392 -12.92 1.06 -28.15
N ILE A 393 -12.03 1.28 -27.18
CA ILE A 393 -11.31 0.22 -26.43
C ILE A 393 -12.30 -0.70 -25.69
N LYS A 394 -13.46 -0.20 -25.26
CA LYS A 394 -14.46 -1.01 -24.54
C LYS A 394 -15.17 -1.97 -25.48
N ALA A 395 -15.59 -1.51 -26.66
CA ALA A 395 -16.15 -2.39 -27.69
C ALA A 395 -15.14 -3.46 -28.12
N ALA A 396 -13.86 -3.08 -28.23
CA ALA A 396 -12.77 -4.02 -28.50
C ALA A 396 -12.59 -5.10 -27.43
N SER A 397 -12.78 -4.75 -26.15
CA SER A 397 -12.71 -5.72 -25.05
C SER A 397 -13.90 -6.70 -25.02
N LEU A 398 -15.08 -6.30 -25.51
CA LEU A 398 -16.29 -7.11 -25.49
C LEU A 398 -16.33 -8.15 -26.62
N ASN A 399 -15.91 -7.77 -27.83
CA ASN A 399 -15.93 -8.65 -29.01
C ASN A 399 -14.70 -9.58 -29.08
N HIS A 400 -13.78 -9.47 -28.12
CA HIS A 400 -12.58 -10.26 -28.04
C HIS A 400 -12.79 -11.49 -27.14
N ARG A 401 -12.63 -12.68 -27.73
CA ARG A 401 -12.67 -13.94 -27.00
C ARG A 401 -11.27 -14.37 -26.62
N ILE A 402 -11.06 -14.53 -25.32
CA ILE A 402 -9.78 -14.87 -24.72
C ILE A 402 -9.87 -16.24 -24.08
N ILE A 403 -8.95 -17.14 -24.44
CA ILE A 403 -8.74 -18.42 -23.77
C ILE A 403 -7.29 -18.46 -23.30
N ARG A 404 -7.11 -18.73 -21.99
CA ARG A 404 -5.80 -18.96 -21.37
C ARG A 404 -5.82 -20.33 -20.70
N LEU A 405 -5.08 -21.27 -21.26
CA LEU A 405 -4.81 -22.58 -20.67
C LEU A 405 -3.30 -22.75 -20.53
N GLN A 406 -2.86 -23.63 -19.63
CA GLN A 406 -1.43 -23.85 -19.45
C GLN A 406 -0.82 -24.35 -20.76
N ARG A 407 0.21 -23.63 -21.25
CA ARG A 407 0.91 -23.85 -22.53
C ARG A 407 0.09 -23.57 -23.78
N PHE A 408 -1.10 -22.99 -23.66
CA PHE A 408 -1.96 -22.70 -24.81
C PHE A 408 -2.82 -21.46 -24.59
N PHE A 409 -2.58 -20.41 -25.36
CA PHE A 409 -3.43 -19.23 -25.42
C PHE A 409 -4.09 -19.12 -26.80
N GLU A 410 -5.38 -18.81 -26.81
CA GLU A 410 -6.14 -18.52 -28.03
C GLU A 410 -6.84 -17.18 -27.85
N ASP A 411 -6.65 -16.30 -28.83
CA ASP A 411 -7.26 -14.98 -28.92
C ASP A 411 -7.98 -14.90 -30.26
N ASP A 412 -9.28 -14.64 -30.22
CA ASP A 412 -10.18 -14.68 -31.37
C ASP A 412 -11.14 -13.47 -31.35
N TRP A 413 -11.55 -13.02 -32.52
CA TRP A 413 -12.55 -11.95 -32.66
C TRP A 413 -13.89 -12.56 -33.03
N GLU A 414 -14.97 -12.14 -32.37
CA GLU A 414 -16.28 -12.80 -32.51
C GLU A 414 -16.84 -12.74 -33.94
N GLN A 415 -16.49 -11.70 -34.71
CA GLN A 415 -16.93 -11.53 -36.10
C GLN A 415 -15.89 -12.07 -37.09
N ASP A 416 -16.35 -12.68 -38.20
CA ASP A 416 -15.46 -13.19 -39.26
C ASP A 416 -14.74 -12.08 -40.04
N TYR A 417 -15.29 -10.86 -40.03
CA TYR A 417 -14.78 -9.69 -40.72
C TYR A 417 -14.69 -8.51 -39.77
N TRP A 418 -13.72 -7.63 -40.01
CA TRP A 418 -13.49 -6.44 -39.19
C TRP A 418 -13.01 -5.25 -40.02
N LYS A 419 -13.12 -4.04 -39.44
CA LYS A 419 -12.65 -2.79 -40.07
C LYS A 419 -11.14 -2.56 -39.90
N PHE A 420 -10.49 -3.28 -38.98
CA PHE A 420 -9.05 -3.15 -38.77
C PHE A 420 -8.27 -3.67 -39.99
N GLY A 421 -7.44 -2.81 -40.58
CA GLY A 421 -6.74 -3.13 -41.83
C GLY A 421 -7.63 -3.14 -43.07
N ALA A 422 -8.87 -2.65 -42.99
CA ALA A 422 -9.73 -2.46 -44.16
C ALA A 422 -9.10 -1.49 -45.16
N THR A 423 -9.39 -1.69 -46.44
CA THR A 423 -8.91 -0.82 -47.51
C THR A 423 -10.06 0.02 -48.04
N GLN A 424 -9.95 1.34 -47.92
CA GLN A 424 -10.92 2.26 -48.50
C GLN A 424 -10.83 2.21 -50.04
N LYS A 425 -11.97 2.01 -50.70
CA LYS A 425 -12.10 2.10 -52.16
C LYS A 425 -13.21 3.07 -52.53
N SER A 426 -13.11 3.66 -53.72
CA SER A 426 -14.14 4.52 -54.28
C SER A 426 -14.40 4.21 -55.75
N VAL A 427 -15.64 4.43 -56.18
CA VAL A 427 -16.07 4.31 -57.58
C VAL A 427 -17.12 5.37 -57.87
N THR A 428 -17.09 5.91 -59.08
CA THR A 428 -18.08 6.87 -59.55
C THR A 428 -18.96 6.22 -60.60
N GLY A 429 -20.27 6.33 -60.43
CA GLY A 429 -21.23 5.78 -61.38
C GLY A 429 -22.67 5.97 -60.94
N LYS A 430 -23.57 5.35 -61.69
CA LYS A 430 -25.00 5.20 -61.40
C LYS A 430 -25.18 3.90 -60.64
N LEU A 431 -26.05 3.91 -59.64
CA LEU A 431 -26.17 2.80 -58.69
C LEU A 431 -27.52 2.11 -58.75
N LEU A 432 -27.46 0.79 -58.65
CA LEU A 432 -28.59 -0.10 -58.43
C LEU A 432 -28.20 -1.06 -57.31
N ALA A 433 -29.11 -1.38 -56.40
CA ALA A 433 -28.82 -2.31 -55.31
C ALA A 433 -29.96 -3.27 -55.03
N GLN A 434 -29.67 -4.56 -54.86
CA GLN A 434 -30.64 -5.57 -54.45
C GLN A 434 -30.24 -6.10 -53.08
N THR A 435 -31.15 -6.01 -52.10
CA THR A 435 -30.95 -6.66 -50.79
C THR A 435 -31.38 -8.12 -50.86
N ARG A 436 -30.72 -8.98 -50.07
CA ARG A 436 -31.02 -10.41 -49.98
C ARG A 436 -30.72 -11.00 -48.61
N LEU A 437 -31.49 -12.00 -48.22
CA LEU A 437 -31.30 -12.74 -46.97
C LEU A 437 -30.39 -13.95 -47.18
N ALA A 438 -29.36 -14.11 -46.35
CA ALA A 438 -28.60 -15.35 -46.29
C ALA A 438 -29.39 -16.42 -45.51
N THR A 439 -29.63 -17.58 -46.14
CA THR A 439 -30.38 -18.69 -45.56
C THR A 439 -29.49 -19.71 -44.83
N ALA A 440 -28.23 -19.84 -45.23
CA ALA A 440 -27.26 -20.77 -44.67
C ALA A 440 -25.84 -20.18 -44.71
N THR A 441 -24.94 -20.70 -43.87
CA THR A 441 -23.52 -20.30 -43.92
C THR A 441 -22.84 -20.90 -45.14
N ARG A 442 -22.36 -20.05 -46.05
CA ARG A 442 -21.69 -20.47 -47.29
C ARG A 442 -20.61 -19.48 -47.71
N TRP A 443 -19.71 -19.93 -48.56
CA TRP A 443 -18.77 -19.07 -49.27
C TRP A 443 -19.37 -18.65 -50.61
N VAL A 444 -19.69 -17.37 -50.77
CA VAL A 444 -20.13 -16.80 -52.05
C VAL A 444 -18.89 -16.49 -52.89
N THR A 445 -18.82 -17.03 -54.09
CA THR A 445 -17.67 -16.90 -54.99
C THR A 445 -17.91 -15.93 -56.14
N GLY A 446 -19.16 -15.52 -56.37
CA GLY A 446 -19.50 -14.56 -57.40
C GLY A 446 -20.99 -14.38 -57.58
N TYR A 447 -21.32 -13.45 -58.47
CA TYR A 447 -22.69 -13.21 -58.93
C TYR A 447 -22.73 -13.11 -60.44
N ASP A 448 -23.81 -13.60 -61.05
CA ASP A 448 -24.11 -13.28 -62.45
C ASP A 448 -25.25 -12.29 -62.51
N LEU A 449 -25.14 -11.31 -63.40
CA LEU A 449 -26.20 -10.36 -63.69
C LEU A 449 -26.62 -10.49 -65.15
N TRP A 450 -27.92 -10.43 -65.41
CA TRP A 450 -28.43 -10.40 -66.78
C TRP A 450 -28.37 -8.98 -67.34
N ILE A 451 -27.60 -8.80 -68.41
CA ILE A 451 -27.47 -7.52 -69.11
C ILE A 451 -28.17 -7.65 -70.47
N THR A 452 -29.21 -6.84 -70.68
CA THR A 452 -29.96 -6.83 -71.96
C THR A 452 -29.14 -6.14 -73.04
N ASP A 453 -28.59 -4.97 -72.74
CA ASP A 453 -27.75 -4.19 -73.65
C ASP A 453 -26.51 -3.69 -72.92
N ALA A 454 -25.33 -3.97 -73.51
CA ALA A 454 -24.04 -3.61 -72.97
C ALA A 454 -23.44 -2.47 -73.80
N ALA A 455 -23.30 -1.30 -73.19
CA ALA A 455 -22.68 -0.15 -73.81
C ALA A 455 -21.18 -0.41 -74.11
N ALA A 456 -20.66 0.21 -75.18
CA ALA A 456 -19.27 0.03 -75.61
C ALA A 456 -18.22 0.52 -74.58
N THR A 457 -18.63 1.35 -73.61
CA THR A 457 -17.76 1.89 -72.56
C THR A 457 -18.50 1.97 -71.23
N GLY A 458 -17.73 2.04 -70.14
CA GLY A 458 -18.23 2.17 -68.77
C GLY A 458 -18.21 0.83 -68.05
N ASP A 459 -17.13 0.55 -67.34
CA ASP A 459 -16.98 -0.71 -66.59
C ASP A 459 -18.08 -0.85 -65.52
N VAL A 460 -18.37 -2.09 -65.14
CA VAL A 460 -19.38 -2.40 -64.12
C VAL A 460 -18.66 -2.89 -62.87
N THR A 461 -18.81 -2.15 -61.79
CA THR A 461 -18.34 -2.53 -60.46
C THR A 461 -19.48 -3.18 -59.69
N LEU A 462 -19.24 -4.39 -59.19
CA LEU A 462 -20.14 -5.07 -58.27
C LEU A 462 -19.47 -5.13 -56.91
N LEU A 463 -20.19 -4.67 -55.89
CA LEU A 463 -19.77 -4.76 -54.50
C LEU A 463 -20.86 -5.40 -53.66
N VAL A 464 -20.44 -6.11 -52.61
CA VAL A 464 -21.36 -6.73 -51.64
C VAL A 464 -21.13 -6.11 -50.29
N CYS A 465 -22.18 -5.60 -49.67
CA CYS A 465 -22.12 -4.91 -48.38
C CYS A 465 -23.19 -5.41 -47.41
N GLU A 466 -23.04 -5.02 -46.14
CA GLU A 466 -24.06 -5.27 -45.11
C GLU A 466 -25.34 -4.46 -45.39
N VAL A 467 -26.44 -4.83 -44.73
CA VAL A 467 -27.70 -4.09 -44.78
C VAL A 467 -28.02 -3.55 -43.39
N SER A 468 -28.14 -2.24 -43.29
CA SER A 468 -28.54 -1.53 -42.07
C SER A 468 -29.87 -0.79 -42.31
N ASP A 469 -30.81 -0.86 -41.36
CA ASP A 469 -32.16 -0.29 -41.49
C ASP A 469 -32.90 -0.67 -42.78
N GLY A 470 -32.61 -1.86 -43.32
CA GLY A 470 -33.19 -2.37 -44.57
C GLY A 470 -32.55 -1.81 -45.85
N LYS A 471 -31.55 -0.94 -45.76
CA LYS A 471 -30.82 -0.35 -46.88
C LYS A 471 -29.36 -0.85 -46.95
N PRO A 472 -28.71 -0.81 -48.13
CA PRO A 472 -27.28 -1.12 -48.24
C PRO A 472 -26.41 -0.18 -47.40
N ASP A 473 -25.47 -0.72 -46.63
CA ASP A 473 -24.49 0.03 -45.85
C ASP A 473 -23.09 -0.04 -46.50
N LEU A 474 -22.71 1.03 -47.20
CA LEU A 474 -21.43 1.13 -47.88
C LEU A 474 -20.23 1.31 -46.92
N SER A 475 -20.46 1.47 -45.61
CA SER A 475 -19.39 1.53 -44.61
C SER A 475 -18.77 0.16 -44.29
N SER A 476 -19.41 -0.94 -44.73
CA SER A 476 -19.03 -2.33 -44.46
C SER A 476 -19.14 -3.18 -45.72
N ILE A 477 -18.08 -3.17 -46.55
CA ILE A 477 -18.05 -3.90 -47.83
C ILE A 477 -17.28 -5.22 -47.67
N TYR A 478 -17.91 -6.35 -48.00
CA TYR A 478 -17.30 -7.69 -47.92
C TYR A 478 -16.49 -8.07 -49.15
N ALA A 479 -16.97 -7.67 -50.34
CA ALA A 479 -16.34 -8.03 -51.60
C ALA A 479 -16.51 -6.94 -52.65
N TRP A 480 -15.54 -6.83 -53.57
CA TRP A 480 -15.49 -5.79 -54.60
C TRP A 480 -14.82 -6.34 -55.86
N VAL A 481 -15.51 -6.27 -57.00
CA VAL A 481 -14.96 -6.62 -58.32
C VAL A 481 -15.37 -5.57 -59.35
N THR A 482 -14.55 -5.39 -60.37
CA THR A 482 -14.88 -4.56 -61.54
C THR A 482 -14.64 -5.36 -62.80
N VAL A 483 -15.67 -5.48 -63.63
CA VAL A 483 -15.63 -6.17 -64.92
C VAL A 483 -15.61 -5.11 -66.01
N ALA A 484 -14.63 -5.22 -66.91
CA ALA A 484 -14.47 -4.30 -68.02
C ALA A 484 -15.67 -4.37 -68.98
N ALA A 485 -16.08 -3.24 -69.56
CA ALA A 485 -17.22 -3.18 -70.48
C ALA A 485 -17.13 -4.19 -71.65
N ALA A 486 -15.91 -4.46 -72.14
CA ALA A 486 -15.66 -5.42 -73.22
C ALA A 486 -15.95 -6.89 -72.85
N ASN A 487 -16.03 -7.21 -71.55
CA ASN A 487 -16.31 -8.56 -71.05
C ASN A 487 -17.78 -8.76 -70.66
N LEU A 488 -18.63 -7.74 -70.83
CA LEU A 488 -20.06 -7.84 -70.56
C LEU A 488 -20.75 -8.62 -71.69
N VAL A 489 -21.67 -9.50 -71.32
CA VAL A 489 -22.44 -10.32 -72.25
C VAL A 489 -23.78 -9.63 -72.51
N ALA A 490 -23.95 -9.07 -73.71
CA ALA A 490 -25.23 -8.52 -74.14
C ALA A 490 -26.27 -9.64 -74.34
N ASN A 491 -27.49 -9.39 -73.88
CA ASN A 491 -28.60 -10.33 -73.84
C ASN A 491 -28.21 -11.69 -73.21
N GLY A 492 -27.52 -11.66 -72.08
CA GLY A 492 -27.11 -12.87 -71.37
C GLY A 492 -26.58 -12.61 -69.97
N TRP A 493 -26.17 -13.70 -69.33
CA TRP A 493 -25.54 -13.68 -68.02
C TRP A 493 -24.09 -13.21 -68.13
N THR A 494 -23.73 -12.21 -67.35
CA THR A 494 -22.36 -11.75 -67.17
C THR A 494 -21.87 -12.16 -65.79
N HIS A 495 -20.77 -12.92 -65.73
CA HIS A 495 -20.19 -13.39 -64.48
C HIS A 495 -19.28 -12.35 -63.82
N PHE A 496 -19.52 -12.09 -62.53
CA PHE A 496 -18.72 -11.23 -61.68
C PHE A 496 -18.01 -12.09 -60.61
N PRO A 497 -16.75 -12.51 -60.86
CA PRO A 497 -16.01 -13.35 -59.93
C PRO A 497 -15.58 -12.51 -58.73
N LEU A 498 -16.06 -12.85 -57.54
CA LEU A 498 -15.71 -12.17 -56.30
C LEU A 498 -14.57 -12.93 -55.60
N GLU A 499 -13.79 -12.18 -54.83
CA GLU A 499 -13.00 -12.83 -53.78
C GLU A 499 -13.99 -13.52 -52.83
N PRO A 500 -13.87 -14.84 -52.59
CA PRO A 500 -14.87 -15.55 -51.81
C PRO A 500 -15.04 -14.94 -50.43
N PHE A 501 -16.30 -14.74 -50.03
CA PHE A 501 -16.63 -14.21 -48.72
C PHE A 501 -17.71 -15.06 -48.04
N VAL A 502 -17.69 -15.06 -46.71
CA VAL A 502 -18.66 -15.84 -45.92
C VAL A 502 -19.92 -15.04 -45.70
N VAL A 503 -21.04 -15.68 -45.96
CA VAL A 503 -22.36 -15.20 -45.55
C VAL A 503 -22.83 -16.00 -44.34
N THR A 504 -23.45 -15.34 -43.37
CA THR A 504 -24.00 -15.99 -42.17
C THR A 504 -25.53 -15.99 -42.21
N PRO A 505 -26.19 -17.06 -41.73
CA PRO A 505 -27.65 -17.17 -41.79
C PRO A 505 -28.31 -16.07 -40.97
N LYS A 506 -29.49 -15.62 -41.42
CA LYS A 506 -30.28 -14.52 -40.82
C LYS A 506 -29.71 -13.12 -41.02
N SER A 507 -28.50 -12.99 -41.56
CA SER A 507 -27.93 -11.71 -41.96
C SER A 507 -28.41 -11.31 -43.35
N ARG A 508 -28.60 -10.01 -43.58
CA ARG A 508 -28.96 -9.45 -44.88
C ARG A 508 -27.75 -8.79 -45.52
N TYR A 509 -27.61 -8.98 -46.82
CA TYR A 509 -26.53 -8.45 -47.64
C TYR A 509 -27.12 -7.72 -48.83
N ALA A 510 -26.41 -6.72 -49.35
CA ALA A 510 -26.81 -6.00 -50.55
C ALA A 510 -25.79 -6.20 -51.67
N ILE A 511 -26.29 -6.56 -52.84
CA ILE A 511 -25.54 -6.57 -54.09
C ILE A 511 -25.70 -5.18 -54.70
N VAL A 512 -24.64 -4.42 -54.79
CA VAL A 512 -24.64 -3.06 -55.33
C VAL A 512 -23.87 -3.05 -56.64
N VAL A 513 -24.51 -2.54 -57.68
CA VAL A 513 -23.98 -2.39 -59.03
C VAL A 513 -23.73 -0.92 -59.27
N VAL A 514 -22.51 -0.59 -59.69
CA VAL A 514 -22.09 0.78 -60.00
C VAL A 514 -21.45 0.83 -61.38
N THR A 515 -21.92 1.74 -62.23
CA THR A 515 -21.34 1.92 -63.57
C THR A 515 -21.60 3.31 -64.12
N ALA A 516 -20.64 3.85 -64.88
CA ALA A 516 -20.83 5.07 -65.65
C ALA A 516 -21.42 4.81 -67.05
N GLY A 517 -21.42 3.55 -67.50
CA GLY A 517 -21.91 3.14 -68.81
C GLY A 517 -23.42 3.18 -68.91
N ALA A 518 -23.93 3.35 -70.14
CA ALA A 518 -25.36 3.34 -70.42
C ALA A 518 -25.90 1.90 -70.61
N HIS A 519 -25.64 1.02 -69.64
CA HIS A 519 -26.07 -0.38 -69.68
C HIS A 519 -27.56 -0.53 -69.35
N THR A 520 -28.16 -1.61 -69.85
CA THR A 520 -29.53 -2.00 -69.52
C THR A 520 -29.54 -3.35 -68.81
N PHE A 521 -30.02 -3.36 -67.58
CA PHE A 521 -30.14 -4.59 -66.77
C PHE A 521 -31.53 -5.18 -66.88
N LYS A 522 -31.64 -6.51 -66.77
CA LYS A 522 -32.93 -7.18 -66.69
C LYS A 522 -33.42 -7.23 -65.25
N ILE A 523 -34.70 -6.98 -65.07
CA ILE A 523 -35.38 -7.09 -63.77
C ILE A 523 -36.66 -7.91 -63.91
N SER A 524 -37.03 -8.60 -62.83
CA SER A 524 -38.38 -9.13 -62.64
C SER A 524 -39.31 -8.03 -62.18
N ASN A 525 -40.56 -8.05 -62.62
CA ASN A 525 -41.60 -7.09 -62.25
C ASN A 525 -42.74 -7.73 -61.42
N ASN A 526 -42.51 -8.91 -60.83
CA ASN A 526 -43.51 -9.65 -60.07
C ASN A 526 -43.08 -9.99 -58.63
N ASN A 527 -42.05 -9.32 -58.09
CA ASN A 527 -41.45 -9.67 -56.79
C ASN A 527 -41.18 -11.18 -56.66
N ASP A 528 -40.51 -11.74 -57.66
CA ASP A 528 -40.17 -13.17 -57.68
C ASP A 528 -39.23 -13.53 -56.50
N TYR A 529 -38.60 -12.53 -55.85
CA TYR A 529 -37.79 -12.69 -54.66
C TYR A 529 -38.29 -11.89 -53.45
N THR A 530 -39.27 -12.48 -52.76
CA THR A 530 -39.91 -11.93 -51.54
C THR A 530 -39.00 -11.66 -50.33
N GLN A 531 -37.73 -12.08 -50.36
CA GLN A 531 -36.78 -11.95 -49.25
C GLN A 531 -35.78 -10.79 -49.47
N GLY A 532 -36.06 -9.92 -50.44
CA GLY A 532 -35.22 -8.79 -50.82
C GLY A 532 -36.03 -7.59 -51.27
N THR A 533 -35.32 -6.55 -51.65
CA THR A 533 -35.89 -5.33 -52.23
C THR A 533 -34.84 -4.67 -53.11
N LEU A 534 -35.25 -4.23 -54.30
CA LEU A 534 -34.46 -3.43 -55.22
C LEU A 534 -34.48 -1.95 -54.80
N PHE A 535 -33.33 -1.31 -54.83
CA PHE A 535 -33.13 0.10 -54.49
C PHE A 535 -32.43 0.84 -55.61
N THR A 536 -32.80 2.10 -55.75
CA THR A 536 -32.11 3.08 -56.61
C THR A 536 -31.58 4.21 -55.74
N PHE A 537 -30.46 4.80 -56.17
CA PHE A 537 -29.74 5.81 -55.41
C PHE A 537 -30.09 7.21 -55.91
N VAL A 538 -30.49 8.11 -55.01
CA VAL A 538 -30.90 9.50 -55.31
C VAL A 538 -30.51 10.38 -54.12
N ASP A 539 -30.01 11.59 -54.38
CA ASP A 539 -29.68 12.59 -53.35
C ASP A 539 -28.82 12.05 -52.18
N ASP A 540 -27.78 11.27 -52.52
CA ASP A 540 -26.82 10.68 -51.58
C ASP A 540 -27.39 9.66 -50.56
N ASP A 541 -28.58 9.11 -50.82
CA ASP A 541 -29.17 8.00 -50.06
C ASP A 541 -29.81 6.95 -51.00
N TYR A 542 -29.95 5.73 -50.50
CA TYR A 542 -30.85 4.73 -51.09
C TYR A 542 -32.29 5.09 -50.74
N ALA A 543 -32.81 6.13 -51.39
CA ALA A 543 -34.08 6.77 -51.05
C ALA A 543 -35.32 6.07 -51.64
N ILE A 544 -35.19 5.33 -52.74
CA ILE A 544 -36.33 4.74 -53.46
C ILE A 544 -36.24 3.22 -53.46
N ALA A 545 -37.10 2.59 -52.67
CA ALA A 545 -37.36 1.15 -52.69
C ALA A 545 -38.36 0.79 -53.79
N MET A 546 -38.07 -0.26 -54.54
CA MET A 546 -38.96 -0.87 -55.54
C MET A 546 -39.33 -2.29 -55.09
N PRO A 547 -40.29 -2.45 -54.16
CA PRO A 547 -40.61 -3.75 -53.55
C PRO A 547 -41.26 -4.74 -54.51
N ASP A 548 -41.79 -4.27 -55.64
CA ASP A 548 -42.46 -5.11 -56.65
C ASP A 548 -41.49 -5.62 -57.73
N ARG A 549 -40.21 -5.23 -57.64
CA ARG A 549 -39.19 -5.50 -58.67
C ARG A 549 -37.95 -6.10 -58.05
N ASP A 550 -37.33 -7.03 -58.78
CA ASP A 550 -36.09 -7.67 -58.38
C ASP A 550 -35.06 -7.64 -59.50
N LEU A 551 -33.80 -7.44 -59.14
CA LEU A 551 -32.70 -7.63 -60.09
C LEU A 551 -32.61 -9.10 -60.50
N CYS A 552 -32.48 -9.38 -61.80
CA CYS A 552 -32.19 -10.75 -62.25
C CYS A 552 -30.72 -11.07 -61.97
N PHE A 553 -30.47 -11.94 -60.99
CA PHE A 553 -29.13 -12.36 -60.59
C PHE A 553 -29.05 -13.85 -60.25
N GLN A 554 -27.85 -14.42 -60.39
CA GLN A 554 -27.50 -15.75 -59.89
C GLN A 554 -26.39 -15.63 -58.84
N GLU A 555 -26.54 -16.32 -57.70
CA GLU A 555 -25.51 -16.40 -56.65
C GLU A 555 -24.73 -17.71 -56.77
N TYR A 556 -23.41 -17.57 -56.95
CA TYR A 556 -22.48 -18.68 -56.96
C TYR A 556 -21.92 -18.92 -55.56
N ASN A 557 -22.05 -20.15 -55.10
CA ASN A 557 -21.53 -20.60 -53.81
C ASN A 557 -20.52 -21.75 -54.02
N ALA A 558 -19.53 -21.84 -53.14
CA ALA A 558 -18.56 -22.92 -53.16
C ALA A 558 -19.17 -24.22 -52.60
N LYS A 559 -19.07 -25.32 -53.36
CA LYS A 559 -19.33 -26.69 -52.88
C LYS A 559 -18.03 -27.48 -52.82
N PHE A 560 -17.63 -27.87 -51.61
CA PHE A 560 -16.37 -28.56 -51.37
C PHE A 560 -16.42 -30.03 -51.80
N LEU A 561 -15.34 -30.51 -52.40
CA LEU A 561 -15.26 -31.86 -52.96
C LEU A 561 -15.05 -32.94 -51.88
N SER A 562 -14.59 -32.55 -50.70
CA SER A 562 -14.33 -33.44 -49.56
C SER A 562 -14.97 -32.88 -48.28
N THR A 563 -14.96 -33.67 -47.20
CA THR A 563 -15.35 -33.25 -45.84
C THR A 563 -14.15 -33.16 -44.88
N SER A 564 -12.96 -33.47 -45.38
CA SER A 564 -11.71 -33.33 -44.65
C SER A 564 -10.59 -33.08 -45.65
N THR A 565 -9.72 -32.14 -45.31
CA THR A 565 -8.61 -31.72 -46.17
C THR A 565 -7.37 -31.53 -45.30
N VAL A 566 -6.26 -32.17 -45.67
CA VAL A 566 -4.98 -32.02 -44.98
C VAL A 566 -3.98 -31.45 -45.97
N VAL A 567 -3.33 -30.36 -45.57
CA VAL A 567 -2.47 -29.57 -46.45
C VAL A 567 -1.10 -29.45 -45.80
N ASN A 568 -0.05 -29.82 -46.51
CA ASN A 568 1.31 -29.72 -45.98
C ASN A 568 1.85 -28.30 -46.16
N LEU A 569 2.47 -27.78 -45.10
CA LEU A 569 3.07 -26.45 -45.08
C LEU A 569 4.58 -26.56 -45.21
N GLN A 570 5.24 -25.44 -45.50
CA GLN A 570 6.68 -25.34 -45.34
C GLN A 570 7.08 -25.66 -43.88
N PRO A 571 8.19 -26.40 -43.66
CA PRO A 571 8.62 -26.76 -42.32
C PRO A 571 9.00 -25.51 -41.52
N TRP A 572 8.78 -25.57 -40.21
CA TRP A 572 9.07 -24.50 -39.27
C TRP A 572 10.43 -24.72 -38.63
N SER A 573 11.26 -23.69 -38.60
CA SER A 573 12.64 -23.80 -38.13
C SER A 573 13.11 -22.62 -37.29
N LEU A 574 13.80 -22.93 -36.20
CA LEU A 574 14.44 -21.98 -35.31
C LEU A 574 15.81 -22.51 -34.89
N ASP A 575 16.85 -21.72 -35.15
CA ASP A 575 18.19 -22.06 -34.69
C ASP A 575 18.27 -22.02 -33.15
N GLY A 576 18.93 -23.01 -32.56
CA GLY A 576 18.97 -23.21 -31.10
C GLY A 576 17.74 -23.92 -30.50
N GLY A 577 16.76 -24.31 -31.31
CA GLY A 577 15.63 -25.17 -30.91
C GLY A 577 14.35 -24.44 -30.53
N ILE A 578 13.20 -25.06 -30.80
CA ILE A 578 11.86 -24.48 -30.61
C ILE A 578 11.29 -24.84 -29.24
N THR A 579 10.66 -23.85 -28.58
CA THR A 579 9.92 -24.06 -27.31
C THR A 579 8.53 -23.44 -27.31
N GLY A 580 8.30 -22.45 -28.19
CA GLY A 580 7.04 -21.76 -28.40
C GLY A 580 6.75 -21.61 -29.88
N ILE A 581 5.47 -21.67 -30.21
CA ILE A 581 4.89 -21.47 -31.54
C ILE A 581 3.75 -20.48 -31.36
N ASP A 582 3.78 -19.37 -32.08
CA ASP A 582 2.75 -18.34 -32.12
C ASP A 582 2.28 -18.18 -33.56
N VAL A 583 1.04 -18.56 -33.83
CA VAL A 583 0.42 -18.47 -35.15
C VAL A 583 -0.57 -17.32 -35.14
N LEU A 584 -0.36 -16.33 -36.01
CA LEU A 584 -1.29 -15.25 -36.28
C LEU A 584 -1.79 -15.39 -37.71
N ALA A 585 -3.09 -15.64 -37.90
CA ALA A 585 -3.65 -15.93 -39.21
C ALA A 585 -5.04 -15.28 -39.39
N PRO A 586 -5.28 -14.52 -40.47
CA PRO A 586 -6.64 -14.16 -40.87
C PRO A 586 -7.37 -15.39 -41.37
N CYS A 587 -8.44 -15.79 -40.68
CA CYS A 587 -9.15 -17.01 -41.00
C CYS A 587 -10.63 -16.92 -40.62
N VAL A 588 -11.44 -17.73 -41.31
CA VAL A 588 -12.84 -17.95 -40.94
C VAL A 588 -12.96 -19.36 -40.39
N ARG A 589 -13.50 -19.45 -39.18
CA ARG A 589 -13.78 -20.70 -38.47
C ARG A 589 -15.15 -20.55 -37.81
N GLY A 590 -16.10 -21.40 -38.16
CA GLY A 590 -17.48 -21.24 -37.68
C GLY A 590 -18.36 -22.46 -37.93
N GLY A 591 -19.44 -22.59 -37.16
CA GLY A 591 -20.37 -23.71 -37.27
C GLY A 591 -19.66 -25.07 -37.08
N SER A 592 -19.77 -25.95 -38.07
CA SER A 592 -19.15 -27.30 -38.05
C SER A 592 -17.75 -27.36 -38.66
N ALA A 593 -17.20 -26.23 -39.13
CA ALA A 593 -15.87 -26.16 -39.75
C ALA A 593 -14.78 -25.94 -38.68
N ILE A 594 -13.77 -26.81 -38.68
CA ILE A 594 -12.67 -26.79 -37.72
C ILE A 594 -11.34 -26.67 -38.47
N LEU A 595 -10.54 -25.69 -38.08
CA LEU A 595 -9.18 -25.48 -38.54
C LEU A 595 -8.18 -25.82 -37.43
N LYS A 596 -7.21 -26.69 -37.71
CA LYS A 596 -6.17 -27.11 -36.77
C LYS A 596 -4.78 -26.98 -37.39
N TRP A 597 -3.92 -26.18 -36.77
CA TRP A 597 -2.49 -26.20 -37.07
C TRP A 597 -1.86 -27.40 -36.39
N GLN A 598 -1.05 -28.15 -37.14
CA GLN A 598 -0.37 -29.33 -36.62
C GLN A 598 1.11 -29.29 -36.96
N PHE A 599 1.94 -29.78 -36.04
CA PHE A 599 3.36 -29.94 -36.24
C PHE A 599 3.80 -31.33 -35.80
N LYS A 600 4.89 -31.83 -36.38
CA LYS A 600 5.42 -33.16 -36.09
C LYS A 600 6.64 -33.05 -35.18
N SER A 601 6.61 -33.75 -34.06
CA SER A 601 7.74 -33.93 -33.15
C SER A 601 7.82 -35.39 -32.70
N ASN A 602 9.03 -35.95 -32.56
CA ASN A 602 9.25 -37.35 -32.17
C ASN A 602 8.34 -38.35 -32.93
N ASN A 603 8.24 -38.17 -34.24
CA ASN A 603 7.41 -38.93 -35.17
C ASN A 603 5.88 -38.89 -34.93
N THR A 604 5.39 -38.05 -34.01
CA THR A 604 3.98 -37.89 -33.67
C THR A 604 3.48 -36.50 -34.11
N TRP A 605 2.25 -36.43 -34.64
CA TRP A 605 1.61 -35.17 -34.98
C TRP A 605 0.91 -34.59 -33.76
N TYR A 606 1.30 -33.38 -33.38
CA TYR A 606 0.68 -32.60 -32.31
C TYR A 606 -0.16 -31.49 -32.92
N THR A 607 -1.31 -31.20 -32.31
CA THR A 607 -2.13 -30.05 -32.67
C THR A 607 -1.73 -28.87 -31.79
N VAL A 608 -1.60 -27.68 -32.39
CA VAL A 608 -1.50 -26.41 -31.67
C VAL A 608 -2.85 -26.19 -30.98
N GLY A 609 -2.92 -26.58 -29.71
CA GLY A 609 -4.15 -26.67 -28.92
C GLY A 609 -3.84 -27.01 -27.47
N ALA A 610 -4.87 -27.13 -26.63
CA ALA A 610 -4.68 -27.49 -25.22
C ALA A 610 -3.92 -28.83 -25.06
N ILE A 611 -2.87 -28.83 -24.23
CA ILE A 611 -2.04 -30.01 -23.96
C ILE A 611 -2.41 -30.58 -22.58
N SER A 612 -2.53 -31.91 -22.50
CA SER A 612 -2.39 -32.65 -21.26
C SER A 612 -1.13 -33.54 -21.33
N GLY A 613 -0.17 -33.37 -20.42
CA GLY A 613 0.98 -34.27 -20.29
C GLY A 613 2.35 -33.68 -20.68
N THR A 614 3.24 -34.55 -21.19
CA THR A 614 4.65 -34.25 -21.47
C THR A 614 4.82 -33.31 -22.66
N THR A 615 5.79 -32.39 -22.57
CA THR A 615 6.07 -31.42 -23.63
C THR A 615 6.55 -32.07 -24.94
N PRO A 616 5.98 -31.71 -26.10
CA PRO A 616 6.43 -32.22 -27.40
C PRO A 616 7.76 -31.57 -27.85
N PHE A 617 8.26 -30.56 -27.13
CA PHE A 617 9.53 -29.89 -27.41
C PHE A 617 10.71 -30.48 -26.64
N THR A 618 10.54 -31.69 -26.07
CA THR A 618 11.63 -32.43 -25.45
C THR A 618 12.76 -32.63 -26.46
N GLY A 619 13.98 -32.24 -26.09
CA GLY A 619 15.15 -32.27 -26.98
C GLY A 619 15.35 -31.02 -27.83
N LEU A 620 14.50 -29.98 -27.68
CA LEU A 620 14.62 -28.68 -28.36
C LEU A 620 14.81 -28.82 -29.88
N PRO A 621 13.81 -29.38 -30.60
CA PRO A 621 13.94 -29.60 -32.04
C PRO A 621 14.13 -28.27 -32.77
N ALA A 622 15.16 -28.18 -33.62
CA ALA A 622 15.44 -26.99 -34.43
C ALA A 622 14.53 -26.87 -35.66
N LEU A 623 13.90 -27.97 -36.07
CA LEU A 623 12.98 -28.03 -37.20
C LEU A 623 11.82 -28.97 -36.88
N VAL A 624 10.60 -28.54 -37.19
CA VAL A 624 9.38 -29.35 -37.13
C VAL A 624 8.64 -29.28 -38.46
N GLN A 625 8.14 -30.42 -38.94
CA GLN A 625 7.25 -30.44 -40.11
C GLN A 625 5.90 -29.87 -39.70
N ALA A 626 5.29 -29.04 -40.55
CA ALA A 626 4.02 -28.40 -40.27
C ALA A 626 2.97 -28.76 -41.32
N ARG A 627 1.71 -28.82 -40.90
CA ARG A 627 0.55 -29.04 -41.78
C ARG A 627 -0.70 -28.38 -41.21
N LEU A 628 -1.67 -28.16 -42.08
CA LEU A 628 -3.01 -27.71 -41.73
C LEU A 628 -3.98 -28.87 -41.87
N ALA A 629 -4.77 -29.14 -40.83
CA ALA A 629 -5.83 -30.14 -40.85
C ALA A 629 -7.19 -29.43 -40.76
N LEU A 630 -8.00 -29.59 -41.82
CA LEU A 630 -9.31 -28.96 -41.97
C LEU A 630 -10.38 -30.05 -41.92
N THR A 631 -11.31 -29.93 -40.99
CA THR A 631 -12.50 -30.79 -40.89
C THR A 631 -13.72 -29.94 -41.19
N HIS A 632 -14.54 -30.36 -42.15
CA HIS A 632 -15.61 -29.53 -42.68
C HIS A 632 -16.75 -30.32 -43.32
N THR A 633 -17.73 -29.60 -43.85
CA THR A 633 -18.83 -30.19 -44.64
C THR A 633 -18.64 -29.85 -46.12
N GLN A 634 -19.49 -30.40 -46.98
CA GLN A 634 -19.48 -30.02 -48.41
C GLN A 634 -20.02 -28.60 -48.65
N ASP A 635 -20.84 -28.06 -47.74
CA ASP A 635 -21.48 -26.75 -47.92
C ASP A 635 -20.68 -25.60 -47.27
N PHE A 636 -19.87 -25.92 -46.26
CA PHE A 636 -19.04 -24.93 -45.56
C PHE A 636 -17.74 -25.53 -45.06
N ALA A 637 -16.64 -24.80 -45.27
CA ALA A 637 -15.29 -25.17 -44.87
C ALA A 637 -14.51 -23.96 -44.32
N PRO A 638 -13.49 -24.18 -43.48
CA PRO A 638 -12.67 -23.08 -42.97
C PRO A 638 -11.79 -22.50 -44.07
N GLY A 639 -11.59 -21.19 -44.03
CA GLY A 639 -10.72 -20.47 -44.96
C GLY A 639 -9.60 -19.73 -44.24
N VAL A 640 -8.43 -19.62 -44.86
CA VAL A 640 -7.27 -18.92 -44.27
C VAL A 640 -6.50 -18.16 -45.34
N LYS A 641 -6.10 -16.92 -45.03
CA LYS A 641 -5.20 -16.14 -45.90
C LYS A 641 -3.75 -16.44 -45.58
N LEU A 642 -3.16 -17.39 -46.31
CA LEU A 642 -1.79 -17.85 -46.03
C LEU A 642 -0.75 -16.73 -46.18
N ALA A 643 -0.87 -15.91 -47.22
CA ALA A 643 0.09 -14.85 -47.50
C ALA A 643 0.17 -13.79 -46.39
N GLU A 644 -0.95 -13.57 -45.70
CA GLU A 644 -1.05 -12.63 -44.58
C GLU A 644 -0.72 -13.29 -43.23
N SER A 645 -0.81 -14.61 -43.15
CA SER A 645 -0.54 -15.40 -41.94
C SER A 645 0.95 -15.51 -41.61
N ARG A 646 1.28 -15.53 -40.33
CA ARG A 646 2.65 -15.61 -39.81
C ARG A 646 2.73 -16.65 -38.70
N VAL A 647 3.87 -17.30 -38.62
CA VAL A 647 4.26 -18.13 -37.47
C VAL A 647 5.54 -17.56 -36.87
N ALA A 648 5.50 -17.22 -35.60
CA ALA A 648 6.67 -16.87 -34.82
C ALA A 648 7.08 -18.08 -33.98
N LEU A 649 8.35 -18.46 -34.10
CA LEU A 649 8.97 -19.52 -33.33
C LEU A 649 9.93 -18.87 -32.35
N THR A 650 9.87 -19.32 -31.10
CA THR A 650 10.53 -18.67 -29.98
C THR A 650 11.26 -19.67 -29.10
N ARG A 651 12.36 -19.19 -28.54
CA ARG A 651 13.12 -19.84 -27.49
C ARG A 651 13.40 -18.83 -26.40
N PRO A 652 12.89 -18.99 -25.17
CA PRO A 652 13.19 -18.07 -24.08
C PRO A 652 14.66 -18.22 -23.67
N ARG A 653 15.23 -17.12 -23.18
CA ARG A 653 16.52 -17.14 -22.49
C ARG A 653 16.43 -17.91 -21.19
N THR A 654 17.59 -18.31 -20.71
CA THR A 654 17.76 -18.89 -19.37
C THR A 654 18.07 -17.84 -18.31
N ASN A 655 18.25 -16.58 -18.70
CA ASN A 655 18.47 -15.43 -17.83
C ASN A 655 17.60 -14.25 -18.25
N GLY A 656 17.24 -13.41 -17.29
CA GLY A 656 16.44 -12.22 -17.51
C GLY A 656 16.72 -11.13 -16.48
N VAL A 657 16.46 -9.89 -16.90
CA VAL A 657 16.60 -8.69 -16.09
C VAL A 657 15.40 -7.79 -16.36
N ALA A 658 14.69 -7.39 -15.32
CA ALA A 658 13.58 -6.43 -15.40
C ALA A 658 13.85 -5.25 -14.48
N ILE A 659 13.57 -4.04 -14.94
CA ILE A 659 13.86 -2.78 -14.26
C ILE A 659 12.63 -1.87 -14.36
N SER A 660 12.18 -1.28 -13.27
CA SER A 660 11.09 -0.29 -13.32
C SER A 660 11.53 1.07 -13.82
N ASN A 661 10.53 1.87 -14.18
CA ASN A 661 10.66 3.32 -14.18
C ASN A 661 11.00 3.87 -12.79
N ALA A 662 11.45 5.12 -12.76
CA ALA A 662 11.87 5.76 -11.51
C ALA A 662 10.67 6.10 -10.64
N TRP A 663 10.68 5.61 -9.41
CA TRP A 663 9.71 5.95 -8.38
C TRP A 663 10.20 7.13 -7.57
N THR A 664 9.32 8.06 -7.22
CA THR A 664 9.65 9.21 -6.36
C THR A 664 8.84 9.11 -5.08
N THR A 665 9.52 9.22 -3.94
CA THR A 665 8.88 9.12 -2.63
C THR A 665 8.52 10.50 -2.10
N PRO A 666 7.42 10.64 -1.33
CA PRO A 666 7.02 11.92 -0.74
C PRO A 666 7.99 12.42 0.35
N ALA A 667 8.79 11.53 0.94
CA ALA A 667 9.81 11.84 1.92
C ALA A 667 11.05 10.95 1.73
N PRO A 668 12.23 11.35 2.27
CA PRO A 668 13.41 10.50 2.25
C PRO A 668 13.19 9.21 3.04
N ILE A 669 13.53 8.07 2.45
CA ILE A 669 13.30 6.73 3.02
C ILE A 669 14.61 6.01 3.38
N THR A 670 14.53 5.11 4.36
CA THR A 670 15.69 4.29 4.78
C THR A 670 15.45 2.79 4.62
N THR A 671 14.21 2.41 4.35
CA THR A 671 13.79 1.02 4.19
C THR A 671 12.80 0.86 3.04
N VAL A 672 12.86 -0.28 2.34
CA VAL A 672 11.89 -0.67 1.31
C VAL A 672 11.60 -2.15 1.46
N GLN A 673 10.34 -2.54 1.41
CA GLN A 673 9.92 -3.92 1.34
C GLN A 673 9.22 -4.17 0.01
N ILE A 674 9.74 -5.11 -0.78
CA ILE A 674 9.16 -5.52 -2.07
C ILE A 674 8.56 -6.91 -1.93
N THR A 675 7.35 -7.09 -2.43
CA THR A 675 6.66 -8.37 -2.54
C THR A 675 6.46 -8.71 -4.00
N VAL A 676 6.94 -9.88 -4.42
CA VAL A 676 6.90 -10.35 -5.81
C VAL A 676 6.15 -11.66 -5.87
N LEU A 677 5.17 -11.76 -6.76
CA LEU A 677 4.41 -12.99 -7.01
C LEU A 677 5.01 -13.73 -8.20
N LEU A 678 5.45 -14.97 -7.98
CA LEU A 678 6.04 -15.83 -9.01
C LEU A 678 5.15 -17.04 -9.28
N SER A 679 4.94 -17.31 -10.57
CA SER A 679 4.17 -18.46 -11.06
C SER A 679 5.04 -19.48 -11.76
N SER A 680 4.70 -20.75 -11.54
CA SER A 680 5.48 -21.92 -12.01
C SER A 680 6.94 -21.94 -11.52
N TYR A 681 7.24 -21.29 -10.39
CA TYR A 681 8.58 -21.24 -9.80
C TYR A 681 8.95 -22.54 -9.07
N ASP A 682 10.03 -23.17 -9.52
CA ASP A 682 10.62 -24.40 -8.97
C ASP A 682 12.06 -24.12 -8.52
N THR A 683 12.28 -24.17 -7.20
CA THR A 683 13.59 -23.90 -6.56
C THR A 683 14.72 -24.79 -7.06
N THR A 684 14.40 -25.91 -7.72
CA THR A 684 15.38 -26.83 -8.31
C THR A 684 16.01 -26.27 -9.58
N TYR A 685 15.23 -25.52 -10.37
CA TYR A 685 15.66 -25.02 -11.68
C TYR A 685 15.82 -23.49 -11.68
N HIS A 686 15.18 -22.78 -10.76
CA HIS A 686 14.99 -21.34 -10.84
C HIS A 686 15.75 -20.58 -9.76
N SER A 687 16.17 -19.37 -10.11
CA SER A 687 16.71 -18.39 -9.17
C SER A 687 16.11 -17.00 -9.44
N PHE A 688 15.94 -16.24 -8.37
CA PHE A 688 15.40 -14.89 -8.39
C PHE A 688 16.15 -14.04 -7.36
N ALA A 689 16.51 -12.81 -7.75
CA ALA A 689 17.08 -11.82 -6.85
C ALA A 689 16.59 -10.43 -7.22
N ALA A 690 16.45 -9.56 -6.21
CA ALA A 690 16.06 -8.17 -6.37
C ALA A 690 17.13 -7.23 -5.81
N LYS A 691 17.30 -6.09 -6.48
CA LYS A 691 18.18 -4.98 -6.09
C LYS A 691 17.44 -3.66 -6.24
N LEU A 692 17.88 -2.64 -5.52
CA LEU A 692 17.43 -1.26 -5.75
C LEU A 692 18.52 -0.47 -6.47
N LEU A 693 18.14 0.27 -7.50
CA LEU A 693 18.99 1.22 -8.20
C LEU A 693 18.68 2.63 -7.69
N TYR A 694 19.70 3.41 -7.35
CA TYR A 694 19.55 4.77 -6.83
C TYR A 694 20.72 5.69 -7.22
N GLY A 695 20.60 6.98 -6.89
CA GLY A 695 21.52 8.04 -7.28
C GLY A 695 21.10 8.76 -8.57
N ALA A 696 21.81 9.82 -8.96
CA ALA A 696 21.41 10.71 -10.05
C ALA A 696 21.23 10.02 -11.42
N SER A 697 21.94 8.91 -11.65
CA SER A 697 21.85 8.09 -12.88
C SER A 697 21.32 6.67 -12.64
N TYR A 698 20.84 6.36 -11.42
CA TYR A 698 20.45 5.00 -11.01
C TYR A 698 21.56 3.95 -11.25
N ALA A 699 22.84 4.34 -11.13
CA ALA A 699 23.99 3.45 -11.33
C ALA A 699 24.41 2.70 -10.06
N THR A 700 23.98 3.16 -8.87
CA THR A 700 24.35 2.52 -7.60
C THR A 700 23.32 1.45 -7.25
N GLU A 701 23.79 0.23 -6.94
CA GLU A 701 22.92 -0.89 -6.55
C GLU A 701 22.96 -1.11 -5.03
N ALA A 702 21.80 -1.18 -4.38
CA ALA A 702 21.66 -1.71 -3.03
C ALA A 702 21.22 -3.17 -3.09
N ALA A 703 21.93 -4.03 -2.34
CA ALA A 703 21.57 -5.44 -2.17
C ALA A 703 20.47 -5.60 -1.14
N ALA A 704 19.66 -6.65 -1.29
CA ALA A 704 18.66 -7.02 -0.29
C ALA A 704 19.32 -7.39 1.04
N ALA A 705 18.78 -6.87 2.15
CA ALA A 705 19.18 -7.26 3.49
C ALA A 705 18.64 -8.66 3.85
N SER A 706 17.43 -8.99 3.38
CA SER A 706 16.87 -10.34 3.50
C SER A 706 15.91 -10.67 2.36
N THR A 707 15.74 -11.96 2.08
CA THR A 707 14.79 -12.48 1.10
C THR A 707 14.14 -13.74 1.65
N SER A 708 12.82 -13.82 1.58
CA SER A 708 12.06 -15.00 2.02
C SER A 708 11.06 -15.42 0.95
N ILE A 709 10.91 -16.73 0.75
CA ILE A 709 9.95 -17.29 -0.20
C ILE A 709 8.91 -18.09 0.58
N ARG A 710 7.64 -17.72 0.46
CA ARG A 710 6.52 -18.50 0.98
C ARG A 710 5.67 -19.04 -0.16
N THR A 711 5.08 -20.22 0.03
CA THR A 711 4.11 -20.77 -0.93
C THR A 711 2.72 -20.42 -0.47
N ARG A 712 1.94 -19.77 -1.32
CA ARG A 712 0.53 -19.47 -1.09
C ARG A 712 -0.31 -20.72 -1.31
N SER A 713 -1.54 -20.75 -0.79
CA SER A 713 -2.45 -21.90 -0.86
C SER A 713 -2.81 -22.33 -2.28
N ASP A 714 -2.69 -21.44 -3.26
CA ASP A 714 -2.90 -21.69 -4.70
C ASP A 714 -1.64 -22.18 -5.42
N GLY A 715 -0.53 -22.40 -4.71
CA GLY A 715 0.72 -22.90 -5.24
C GLY A 715 1.68 -21.83 -5.77
N LEU A 716 1.26 -20.55 -5.81
CA LEU A 716 2.14 -19.44 -6.21
C LEU A 716 3.21 -19.18 -5.14
N LYS A 717 4.37 -18.69 -5.58
CA LYS A 717 5.46 -18.30 -4.67
C LYS A 717 5.43 -16.80 -4.45
N VAL A 718 5.36 -16.39 -3.19
CA VAL A 718 5.48 -14.99 -2.79
C VAL A 718 6.89 -14.78 -2.27
N VAL A 719 7.66 -13.95 -2.96
CA VAL A 719 9.00 -13.54 -2.55
C VAL A 719 8.91 -12.18 -1.88
N THR A 720 9.27 -12.12 -0.60
CA THR A 720 9.39 -10.86 0.14
C THR A 720 10.86 -10.50 0.27
N VAL A 721 11.23 -9.30 -0.17
CA VAL A 721 12.59 -8.77 -0.17
C VAL A 721 12.62 -7.52 0.68
N ASN A 722 13.54 -7.45 1.65
CA ASN A 722 13.69 -6.30 2.53
C ASN A 722 15.02 -5.59 2.24
N PHE A 723 14.96 -4.27 2.11
CA PHE A 723 16.10 -3.37 2.03
C PHE A 723 16.12 -2.50 3.27
N THR A 724 17.27 -2.43 3.96
CA THR A 724 17.45 -1.61 5.17
C THR A 724 18.78 -0.88 5.10
N GLY A 725 18.90 0.23 5.84
CA GLY A 725 20.13 1.04 5.86
C GLY A 725 20.34 1.86 4.59
N LEU A 726 19.27 2.24 3.90
CA LEU A 726 19.34 3.04 2.67
C LEU A 726 19.72 4.50 2.99
N PRO A 727 20.45 5.19 2.10
CA PRO A 727 21.01 6.52 2.38
C PRO A 727 20.00 7.65 2.14
N ASN A 728 18.85 7.63 2.82
CA ASN A 728 17.79 8.63 2.70
C ASN A 728 17.35 8.86 1.25
N LEU A 729 16.89 7.80 0.59
CA LEU A 729 16.53 7.86 -0.83
C LEU A 729 15.25 8.69 -1.03
N THR A 730 15.22 9.53 -2.07
CA THR A 730 14.02 10.24 -2.52
C THR A 730 13.47 9.67 -3.84
N SER A 731 14.25 8.80 -4.49
CA SER A 731 13.87 8.08 -5.69
C SER A 731 14.68 6.79 -5.85
N TYR A 732 14.06 5.75 -6.41
CA TYR A 732 14.70 4.48 -6.72
C TYR A 732 14.03 3.78 -7.92
N LYS A 733 14.73 2.79 -8.47
CA LYS A 733 14.16 1.78 -9.37
C LYS A 733 14.39 0.41 -8.76
N TRP A 734 13.46 -0.52 -8.94
CA TRP A 734 13.73 -1.93 -8.65
C TRP A 734 14.39 -2.59 -9.86
N LYS A 735 15.29 -3.53 -9.61
CA LYS A 735 15.94 -4.38 -10.60
C LYS A 735 15.80 -5.83 -10.17
N PHE A 736 15.06 -6.61 -10.95
CA PHE A 736 14.94 -8.05 -10.78
C PHE A 736 15.86 -8.77 -11.73
N THR A 737 16.61 -9.72 -11.19
CA THR A 737 17.41 -10.67 -11.97
C THR A 737 16.88 -12.06 -11.72
N PHE A 738 16.56 -12.77 -12.79
CA PHE A 738 15.94 -14.08 -12.72
C PHE A 738 16.58 -15.04 -13.73
N ALA A 739 16.66 -16.31 -13.37
CA ALA A 739 17.26 -17.33 -14.23
C ALA A 739 16.61 -18.71 -14.07
N THR A 740 16.68 -19.51 -15.12
CA THR A 740 16.29 -20.92 -15.14
C THR A 740 17.42 -21.77 -15.73
N THR A 741 17.67 -22.95 -15.18
CA THR A 741 18.65 -23.90 -15.73
C THR A 741 18.11 -24.67 -16.95
N ASN A 742 16.80 -24.57 -17.24
CA ASN A 742 16.17 -25.27 -18.36
C ASN A 742 15.18 -24.34 -19.10
N ALA A 743 15.42 -24.13 -20.40
CA ALA A 743 14.58 -23.26 -21.24
C ALA A 743 13.15 -23.80 -21.45
N LEU A 744 12.92 -25.10 -21.21
CA LEU A 744 11.58 -25.72 -21.21
C LEU A 744 10.83 -25.53 -19.88
N LYS A 745 11.47 -24.91 -18.88
CA LYS A 745 10.87 -24.58 -17.59
C LYS A 745 11.06 -23.08 -17.31
N PRO A 746 10.41 -22.18 -18.07
CA PRO A 746 10.34 -20.78 -17.69
C PRO A 746 9.44 -20.62 -16.45
N PHE A 747 9.51 -19.45 -15.82
CA PHE A 747 8.58 -18.99 -14.80
C PHE A 747 8.22 -17.54 -15.10
N VAL A 748 7.16 -17.04 -14.47
CA VAL A 748 6.65 -15.68 -14.70
C VAL A 748 6.65 -14.90 -13.40
N ILE A 749 7.06 -13.64 -13.45
CA ILE A 749 6.79 -12.67 -12.39
C ILE A 749 5.43 -12.05 -12.72
N GLU A 750 4.41 -12.40 -11.93
CA GLU A 750 3.03 -11.96 -12.19
C GLU A 750 2.78 -10.54 -11.69
N GLU A 751 3.28 -10.23 -10.50
CA GLU A 751 2.93 -8.99 -9.82
C GLU A 751 4.09 -8.56 -8.94
N THR A 752 4.26 -7.25 -8.81
CA THR A 752 5.05 -6.65 -7.75
C THR A 752 4.28 -5.63 -6.98
N ALA A 753 4.48 -5.60 -5.66
CA ALA A 753 4.01 -4.55 -4.80
C ALA A 753 5.10 -4.16 -3.82
N ASP A 754 5.33 -2.87 -3.62
CA ASP A 754 6.33 -2.36 -2.71
C ASP A 754 5.78 -1.32 -1.73
N VAL A 755 6.47 -1.22 -0.59
CA VAL A 755 6.22 -0.21 0.43
C VAL A 755 7.55 0.38 0.85
N ALA A 756 7.64 1.70 0.75
CA ALA A 756 8.78 2.50 1.18
C ALA A 756 8.51 3.08 2.57
N LEU A 757 9.49 3.04 3.47
CA LEU A 757 9.40 3.51 4.86
C LEU A 757 10.65 4.27 5.31
#